data_AF-A0A958D8G0-F1
#
_entry.id   AF-A0A958D8G0-F1
#
_cell.length_a   1.000
_cell.length_b   1.000
_cell.length_c   1.000
_cell.angle_alpha   90.00
_cell.angle_beta   90.00
_cell.angle_gamma   90.00
#
_symmetry.space_group_name_H-M   'P 1'
#
loop_
_entity.id
_entity.type
_entity.pdbx_description
1 polymer ?
#
loop_
_entity_poly.entity_id
_entity_poly.type
_entity_poly.pdbx_seq_one_letter_code
_entity_poly.pdbx_strand_id
1 'polypeptide(L)'
;LDDPLAVSGDAKLSAVIHGGDDSNVTFNPDQSMRLRFNNQDIGMYQWDGSVDYTVDEIVPAASLQTNSSVDLTVALNQLPGITSYWVSPDWVELTYPALADAENDRMFIEGVVAGGGNIVTTGFSTSSVSVYDVRDPIAPKLLSGVGAQLDGSSYSIYWTETEAQPAYFLTTETAILAPIAIEVDQPSGWRSPTNDFDYIAIIGTERNATGTTSLGAELGNAVQPLLDHRSAEGLLVAKVNLQDVYDEFSNGFVDPDAIRAFLTYAYNNWQRQPRYVLLVGDGHYAFRNEVSTALHNTLPPYLVHVDPWIGEVPADSRFVSVDGEDDYLPEMAIGRIPANSAADVTAVVNKTLAYEDAVATPDGDWNLRSVYVADNYSDPAGDFHALSDNVRLNWLPSLYTGQQVYYRMDPDHDTGPEMRTAIKNAFNQGAVFLQWFGHGSTVRWGSVSMYNILDPANLTPTGQTPLTMHNACWTGYFAVLSNNYQALGETLVSVPNKGSVADYSPSGLHIGAALLTLDQGMHKAMFKDRIPRAGDVVKASKDYFFANSLAYHDLIDSMIFFGDPALELRLPTADFSDSTMEVSETTADPGDTLNYTVTLTNTSVFTAPNVTLTADYPQNLVTVVDAGGAVDNGDTLTWTLSEVRTADADSAVKTFSLAVNSGLAPGLYNVTVPGQITSDISSPADLQVNTEVNAAPLMVNSTLLAQRAWIPPGMPVTVTAMLLNYGTAPSLGTQVTLTLPSELGEPTWMTASTGSTPVYDAGARQVLWSGDILIGGDETVSFSSIVSPTLT
;
A
#
# COMPACT_ATOMS: atom_id res chain seq x y z
N LEU A 1 10.86 38.70 -36.85
CA LEU A 1 10.96 39.96 -36.10
C LEU A 1 9.65 40.67 -36.32
N ASP A 2 8.97 40.98 -35.23
CA ASP A 2 7.54 41.30 -35.24
C ASP A 2 7.28 42.81 -35.29
N ASP A 3 8.34 43.63 -35.27
CA ASP A 3 8.24 45.08 -35.38
C ASP A 3 9.13 45.62 -36.52
N PRO A 4 8.77 46.77 -37.13
CA PRO A 4 9.58 47.40 -38.16
C PRO A 4 10.96 47.81 -37.63
N LEU A 5 12.01 47.36 -38.31
CA LEU A 5 13.39 47.51 -37.83
C LEU A 5 13.88 48.97 -37.86
N ALA A 6 14.45 49.43 -36.75
CA ALA A 6 15.31 50.61 -36.78
C ALA A 6 16.73 50.17 -37.16
N VAL A 7 17.23 50.66 -38.31
CA VAL A 7 18.54 50.26 -38.89
C VAL A 7 19.74 50.89 -38.18
N SER A 8 19.55 51.58 -37.05
CA SER A 8 20.60 52.26 -36.30
C SER A 8 20.57 51.89 -34.82
N GLY A 9 21.74 51.62 -34.24
CA GLY A 9 21.91 51.23 -32.85
C GLY A 9 22.48 49.82 -32.72
N ASP A 10 22.39 49.29 -31.51
CA ASP A 10 22.91 47.98 -31.12
C ASP A 10 21.73 47.06 -30.78
N ALA A 11 21.79 45.82 -31.26
CA ALA A 11 20.91 44.76 -30.80
C ALA A 11 21.68 43.84 -29.84
N LYS A 12 21.03 43.43 -28.77
CA LYS A 12 21.58 42.51 -27.77
C LYS A 12 21.02 41.11 -28.03
N LEU A 13 21.91 40.15 -28.25
CA LEU A 13 21.58 38.74 -28.37
C LEU A 13 22.03 38.04 -27.08
N SER A 14 21.09 37.47 -26.35
CA SER A 14 21.35 36.70 -25.13
C SER A 14 20.88 35.26 -25.35
N ALA A 15 21.62 34.26 -24.91
CA ALA A 15 21.21 32.85 -25.01
C ALA A 15 21.64 32.07 -23.78
N VAL A 16 20.77 31.20 -23.26
CA VAL A 16 21.10 30.23 -22.21
C VAL A 16 21.07 28.84 -22.80
N ILE A 17 22.13 28.08 -22.50
CA ILE A 17 22.38 26.78 -23.07
C ILE A 17 22.84 25.87 -21.95
N HIS A 18 22.23 24.71 -21.82
CA HIS A 18 22.67 23.67 -20.91
C HIS A 18 23.62 22.73 -21.67
N GLY A 19 24.82 22.51 -21.14
CA GLY A 19 25.73 21.48 -21.66
C GLY A 19 25.60 20.20 -20.86
N GLY A 20 25.92 19.05 -21.46
CA GLY A 20 26.02 17.79 -20.74
C GLY A 20 26.91 16.79 -21.48
N ASP A 21 27.38 15.78 -20.75
CA ASP A 21 28.27 14.74 -21.27
C ASP A 21 27.74 13.35 -20.91
N ASP A 22 27.92 12.40 -21.82
CA ASP A 22 27.59 10.99 -21.63
C ASP A 22 28.68 10.21 -20.88
N SER A 23 29.77 10.88 -20.49
CA SER A 23 30.96 10.31 -19.88
C SER A 23 31.45 11.15 -18.70
N ASN A 24 31.87 10.47 -17.62
CA ASN A 24 32.56 11.08 -16.48
C ASN A 24 33.98 11.53 -16.89
N VAL A 25 34.07 12.52 -17.78
CA VAL A 25 35.35 13.01 -18.29
C VAL A 25 35.92 14.11 -17.40
N THR A 26 37.23 14.02 -17.18
CA THR A 26 38.02 15.03 -16.45
C THR A 26 38.57 16.12 -17.38
N PHE A 27 37.97 16.32 -18.56
CA PHE A 27 38.43 17.33 -19.52
C PHE A 27 37.82 18.68 -19.17
N ASN A 28 38.58 19.75 -19.36
CA ASN A 28 38.11 21.12 -19.18
C ASN A 28 38.73 21.98 -20.30
N PRO A 29 37.92 22.64 -21.14
CA PRO A 29 36.46 22.53 -21.21
C PRO A 29 36.01 21.15 -21.76
N ASP A 30 34.83 20.70 -21.36
CA ASP A 30 34.14 19.51 -21.88
C ASP A 30 32.91 19.88 -22.75
N GLN A 31 32.50 21.15 -22.76
CA GLN A 31 31.39 21.66 -23.56
C GLN A 31 31.85 22.74 -24.55
N SER A 32 31.20 22.81 -25.72
CA SER A 32 31.46 23.86 -26.70
C SER A 32 30.30 24.14 -27.63
N MET A 33 30.12 25.40 -28.02
CA MET A 33 29.10 25.79 -28.99
C MET A 33 29.50 27.06 -29.75
N ARG A 34 29.15 27.08 -31.03
CA ARG A 34 29.35 28.20 -31.95
C ARG A 34 28.06 28.97 -32.12
N LEU A 35 28.13 30.29 -31.96
CA LEU A 35 27.02 31.21 -32.16
C LEU A 35 27.15 31.86 -33.52
N ARG A 36 26.09 31.80 -34.32
CA ARG A 36 26.00 32.56 -35.56
C ARG A 36 24.74 33.39 -35.58
N PHE A 37 24.85 34.58 -36.16
CA PHE A 37 23.72 35.46 -36.43
C PHE A 37 23.68 35.76 -37.93
N ASN A 38 22.57 35.46 -38.61
CA ASN A 38 22.42 35.62 -40.06
C ASN A 38 23.57 34.97 -40.86
N ASN A 39 23.95 33.74 -40.48
CA ASN A 39 25.09 32.98 -41.00
C ASN A 39 26.49 33.58 -40.75
N GLN A 40 26.61 34.71 -40.04
CA GLN A 40 27.89 35.27 -39.61
C GLN A 40 28.30 34.71 -38.25
N ASP A 41 29.58 34.37 -38.10
CA ASP A 41 30.12 33.94 -36.82
C ASP A 41 30.15 35.10 -35.84
N ILE A 42 29.48 34.92 -34.69
CA ILE A 42 29.58 35.84 -33.57
C ILE A 42 30.70 35.38 -32.63
N GLY A 43 30.70 34.10 -32.25
CA GLY A 43 31.67 33.58 -31.31
C GLY A 43 31.71 32.06 -31.20
N MET A 44 32.75 31.58 -30.52
CA MET A 44 32.90 30.20 -30.06
C MET A 44 32.99 30.24 -28.53
N TYR A 45 32.11 29.50 -27.86
CA TYR A 45 32.02 29.46 -26.40
C TYR A 45 32.31 28.06 -25.92
N GLN A 46 33.04 27.96 -24.82
CA GLN A 46 33.40 26.69 -24.20
C GLN A 46 33.26 26.85 -22.69
N TRP A 47 32.76 25.81 -22.04
CA TRP A 47 32.57 25.78 -20.59
C TRP A 47 32.80 24.36 -20.06
N ASP A 48 32.72 24.24 -18.75
CA ASP A 48 33.03 23.03 -18.00
C ASP A 48 31.78 22.56 -17.25
N GLY A 49 31.47 21.27 -17.35
CA GLY A 49 30.42 20.58 -16.61
C GLY A 49 29.00 20.76 -17.15
N SER A 50 28.09 19.99 -16.55
CA SER A 50 26.65 20.01 -16.87
C SER A 50 25.95 21.16 -16.17
N VAL A 51 26.11 22.36 -16.72
CA VAL A 51 25.57 23.60 -16.16
C VAL A 51 24.94 24.46 -17.25
N ASP A 52 24.08 25.38 -16.82
CA ASP A 52 23.60 26.46 -17.67
C ASP A 52 24.74 27.46 -17.94
N TYR A 53 24.94 27.74 -19.22
CA TYR A 53 25.92 28.71 -19.70
C TYR A 53 25.21 29.83 -20.46
N THR A 54 25.40 31.07 -20.00
CA THR A 54 24.82 32.26 -20.62
C THR A 54 25.82 32.91 -21.59
N VAL A 55 25.37 33.19 -22.80
CA VAL A 55 26.06 33.98 -23.82
C VAL A 55 25.35 35.32 -23.96
N ASP A 56 26.09 36.42 -23.86
CA ASP A 56 25.61 37.78 -24.12
C ASP A 56 26.48 38.42 -25.19
N GLU A 57 25.89 38.83 -26.31
CA GLU A 57 26.58 39.44 -27.43
C GLU A 57 25.86 40.67 -27.97
N ILE A 58 26.64 41.61 -28.49
CA ILE A 58 26.10 42.81 -29.14
C ILE A 58 26.35 42.69 -30.65
N VAL A 59 25.27 42.74 -31.43
CA VAL A 59 25.32 42.78 -32.89
C VAL A 59 24.80 44.12 -33.39
N PRO A 60 25.37 44.69 -34.48
CA PRO A 60 24.85 45.94 -35.03
C PRO A 60 23.38 45.79 -35.44
N ALA A 61 22.49 46.72 -35.09
CA ALA A 61 21.09 46.66 -35.50
C ALA A 61 20.92 46.67 -37.03
N ALA A 62 21.89 47.23 -37.77
CA ALA A 62 21.95 47.17 -39.23
C ALA A 62 22.11 45.74 -39.81
N SER A 63 22.48 44.75 -38.98
CA SER A 63 22.55 43.35 -39.38
C SER A 63 21.19 42.63 -39.32
N LEU A 64 20.17 43.26 -38.70
CA LEU A 64 18.81 42.72 -38.61
C LEU A 64 18.15 42.70 -39.99
N GLN A 65 17.51 41.58 -40.27
CA GLN A 65 16.66 41.31 -41.43
C GLN A 65 15.31 40.81 -40.92
N THR A 66 14.25 40.97 -41.72
CA THR A 66 12.90 40.47 -41.35
C THR A 66 12.92 38.97 -41.06
N ASN A 67 13.80 38.22 -41.73
CA ASN A 67 14.05 36.79 -41.55
C ASN A 67 15.37 36.49 -40.83
N SER A 68 15.74 37.29 -39.82
CA SER A 68 16.98 37.04 -39.06
C SER A 68 16.99 35.65 -38.42
N SER A 69 18.16 35.01 -38.39
CA SER A 69 18.36 33.69 -37.78
C SER A 69 19.48 33.72 -36.74
N VAL A 70 19.28 32.98 -35.65
CA VAL A 70 20.32 32.65 -34.66
C VAL A 70 20.59 31.16 -34.78
N ASP A 71 21.84 30.79 -35.05
CA ASP A 71 22.25 29.38 -35.13
C ASP A 71 23.15 29.06 -33.92
N LEU A 72 22.71 28.09 -33.12
CA LEU A 72 23.50 27.49 -32.04
C LEU A 72 23.99 26.13 -32.54
N THR A 73 25.31 25.97 -32.73
CA THR A 73 25.87 24.73 -33.30
C THR A 73 26.91 24.14 -32.36
N VAL A 74 26.74 22.87 -31.99
CA VAL A 74 27.78 22.09 -31.28
C VAL A 74 29.08 22.07 -32.07
N ALA A 75 30.19 22.31 -31.39
CA ALA A 75 31.52 22.41 -31.99
C ALA A 75 32.51 21.36 -31.46
N LEU A 76 32.20 20.06 -31.57
CA LEU A 76 33.05 18.96 -31.07
C LEU A 76 34.53 19.04 -31.48
N ASN A 77 34.81 19.57 -32.67
CA ASN A 77 36.20 19.77 -33.11
C ASN A 77 37.00 20.79 -32.28
N GLN A 78 36.36 21.55 -31.39
CA GLN A 78 36.98 22.45 -30.42
C GLN A 78 37.30 21.78 -29.09
N LEU A 79 36.94 20.51 -28.90
CA LEU A 79 37.13 19.74 -27.67
C LEU A 79 38.03 18.52 -27.94
N PRO A 80 39.37 18.68 -28.05
CA PRO A 80 40.27 17.57 -28.31
C PRO A 80 40.21 16.52 -27.19
N GLY A 81 39.87 15.28 -27.52
CA GLY A 81 39.79 14.18 -26.57
C GLY A 81 38.36 13.81 -26.15
N ILE A 82 37.38 14.68 -26.43
CA ILE A 82 35.95 14.37 -26.28
C ILE A 82 35.45 13.67 -27.55
N THR A 83 34.68 12.59 -27.37
CA THR A 83 34.10 11.80 -28.48
C THR A 83 32.62 12.08 -28.72
N SER A 84 31.91 12.52 -27.69
CA SER A 84 30.49 12.88 -27.72
C SER A 84 30.19 13.81 -26.53
N TYR A 85 29.22 14.69 -26.71
CA TYR A 85 28.58 15.52 -25.68
C TYR A 85 27.27 16.03 -26.29
N TRP A 86 26.44 16.67 -25.49
CA TRP A 86 25.21 17.30 -25.96
C TRP A 86 25.07 18.71 -25.38
N VAL A 87 24.35 19.57 -26.09
CA VAL A 87 23.93 20.87 -25.58
C VAL A 87 22.46 21.06 -25.92
N SER A 88 21.71 21.60 -24.97
CA SER A 88 20.29 21.89 -25.12
C SER A 88 20.09 23.40 -24.94
N PRO A 89 19.58 24.11 -25.96
CA PRO A 89 19.23 25.51 -25.78
C PRO A 89 18.00 25.61 -24.88
N ASP A 90 18.07 26.45 -23.85
CA ASP A 90 16.93 26.78 -23.00
C ASP A 90 16.13 27.91 -23.65
N TRP A 91 16.77 29.09 -23.80
CA TRP A 91 16.16 30.22 -24.48
C TRP A 91 17.18 31.06 -25.25
N VAL A 92 16.66 31.81 -26.23
CA VAL A 92 17.39 32.84 -26.98
C VAL A 92 16.53 34.10 -26.98
N GLU A 93 17.12 35.21 -26.57
CA GLU A 93 16.50 36.53 -26.52
C GLU A 93 17.24 37.49 -27.43
N LEU A 94 16.51 38.27 -28.21
CA LEU A 94 17.05 39.32 -29.05
C LEU A 94 16.33 40.63 -28.75
N THR A 95 17.02 41.55 -28.07
CA THR A 95 16.54 42.92 -27.84
C THR A 95 17.10 43.83 -28.92
N TYR A 96 16.27 44.63 -29.58
CA TYR A 96 16.71 45.50 -30.67
C TYR A 96 15.92 46.81 -30.75
N PRO A 97 16.51 47.89 -31.30
CA PRO A 97 15.78 49.10 -31.61
C PRO A 97 14.73 48.83 -32.71
N ALA A 98 13.47 49.11 -32.40
CA ALA A 98 12.35 49.05 -33.33
C ALA A 98 11.76 50.44 -33.58
N LEU A 99 11.07 50.62 -34.71
CA LEU A 99 10.20 51.76 -34.90
C LEU A 99 8.96 51.58 -34.04
N ALA A 100 8.55 52.64 -33.33
CA ALA A 100 7.29 52.66 -32.59
C ALA A 100 6.10 52.81 -33.54
N ASP A 101 5.86 51.81 -34.39
CA ASP A 101 4.77 51.75 -35.38
C ASP A 101 3.89 50.52 -35.13
N ALA A 102 2.57 50.72 -34.98
CA ALA A 102 1.67 49.67 -34.50
C ALA A 102 1.38 48.62 -35.58
N GLU A 103 1.39 47.35 -35.17
CA GLU A 103 1.01 46.23 -36.03
C GLU A 103 -0.35 45.67 -35.62
N ASN A 104 -1.27 45.57 -36.58
CA ASN A 104 -2.64 45.10 -36.34
C ASN A 104 -3.34 45.84 -35.19
N ASP A 105 -3.13 47.16 -35.13
CA ASP A 105 -3.66 48.06 -34.09
C ASP A 105 -3.21 47.72 -32.65
N ARG A 106 -2.06 47.04 -32.51
CA ARG A 106 -1.44 46.74 -31.23
C ARG A 106 0.03 47.17 -31.22
N MET A 107 0.52 47.50 -30.04
CA MET A 107 1.94 47.76 -29.80
C MET A 107 2.29 47.49 -28.34
N PHE A 108 3.43 46.85 -28.11
CA PHE A 108 4.06 46.80 -26.80
C PHE A 108 5.31 47.67 -26.83
N ILE A 109 5.51 48.46 -25.78
CA ILE A 109 6.65 49.37 -25.66
C ILE A 109 7.34 49.07 -24.35
N GLU A 110 8.61 48.74 -24.44
CA GLU A 110 9.53 48.62 -23.32
C GLU A 110 10.83 49.38 -23.62
N GLY A 111 11.58 49.74 -22.57
CA GLY A 111 12.96 50.20 -22.75
C GLY A 111 13.12 51.59 -23.41
N VAL A 112 12.12 52.48 -23.33
CA VAL A 112 12.30 53.86 -23.79
C VAL A 112 13.30 54.59 -22.88
N VAL A 113 14.13 55.46 -23.46
CA VAL A 113 15.06 56.31 -22.70
C VAL A 113 14.28 57.17 -21.68
N ALA A 114 14.50 56.89 -20.40
CA ALA A 114 13.86 57.59 -19.29
C ALA A 114 14.05 59.12 -19.37
N GLY A 115 12.97 59.88 -19.15
CA GLY A 115 12.98 61.34 -19.18
C GLY A 115 12.97 61.98 -20.57
N GLY A 116 12.67 61.21 -21.63
CA GLY A 116 12.67 61.65 -23.03
C GLY A 116 11.55 62.61 -23.45
N GLY A 117 10.58 62.91 -22.57
CA GLY A 117 9.47 63.84 -22.87
C GLY A 117 8.22 63.13 -23.40
N ASN A 118 7.68 63.59 -24.53
CA ASN A 118 6.43 63.07 -25.10
C ASN A 118 6.74 61.82 -25.94
N ILE A 119 6.17 60.67 -25.58
CA ILE A 119 6.21 59.46 -26.41
C ILE A 119 5.27 59.67 -27.59
N VAL A 120 5.70 59.23 -28.78
CA VAL A 120 4.89 59.24 -29.99
C VAL A 120 5.02 57.89 -30.67
N THR A 121 3.89 57.26 -30.94
CA THR A 121 3.78 55.98 -31.65
C THR A 121 2.90 56.17 -32.87
N THR A 122 3.15 55.48 -33.97
CA THR A 122 2.40 55.62 -35.24
C THR A 122 1.62 54.34 -35.56
N GLY A 123 0.93 54.29 -36.70
CA GLY A 123 0.45 53.04 -37.30
C GLY A 123 -0.97 52.61 -36.96
N PHE A 124 -1.66 53.29 -36.03
CA PHE A 124 -3.02 52.93 -35.63
C PHE A 124 -4.06 53.31 -36.69
N SER A 125 -5.05 52.45 -36.91
CA SER A 125 -6.12 52.66 -37.88
C SER A 125 -7.17 53.69 -37.43
N THR A 126 -7.23 53.98 -36.12
CA THR A 126 -8.18 54.93 -35.52
C THR A 126 -7.52 55.79 -34.43
N SER A 127 -8.17 56.89 -34.07
CA SER A 127 -7.76 57.74 -32.93
C SER A 127 -8.16 57.17 -31.56
N SER A 128 -9.01 56.14 -31.53
CA SER A 128 -9.52 55.54 -30.30
C SER A 128 -8.58 54.43 -29.82
N VAL A 129 -7.44 54.83 -29.25
CA VAL A 129 -6.42 53.91 -28.73
C VAL A 129 -6.34 54.01 -27.22
N SER A 130 -6.40 52.86 -26.56
CA SER A 130 -6.14 52.73 -25.12
C SER A 130 -4.65 52.47 -24.92
N VAL A 131 -4.05 53.20 -23.97
CA VAL A 131 -2.67 52.97 -23.54
C VAL A 131 -2.72 52.43 -22.12
N TYR A 132 -2.28 51.19 -21.93
CA TYR A 132 -2.19 50.56 -20.63
C TYR A 132 -0.75 50.62 -20.13
N ASP A 133 -0.57 51.12 -18.92
CA ASP A 133 0.63 50.90 -18.14
C ASP A 133 0.65 49.46 -17.61
N VAL A 134 1.62 48.69 -18.09
CA VAL A 134 1.77 47.25 -17.86
C VAL A 134 3.06 46.92 -17.12
N ARG A 135 3.65 47.90 -16.43
CA ARG A 135 4.79 47.68 -15.52
C ARG A 135 4.45 46.70 -14.39
N ASP A 136 3.18 46.67 -14.01
CA ASP A 136 2.58 45.59 -13.22
C ASP A 136 1.63 44.80 -14.13
N PRO A 137 2.09 43.67 -14.73
CA PRO A 137 1.33 42.95 -15.73
C PRO A 137 0.05 42.29 -15.17
N ILE A 138 -0.03 42.06 -13.86
CA ILE A 138 -1.23 41.50 -13.22
C ILE A 138 -2.22 42.58 -12.76
N ALA A 139 -1.85 43.86 -12.84
CA ALA A 139 -2.70 45.00 -12.51
C ALA A 139 -2.52 46.15 -13.52
N PRO A 140 -2.81 45.93 -14.82
CA PRO A 140 -2.64 46.95 -15.84
C PRO A 140 -3.51 48.18 -15.59
N LYS A 141 -2.95 49.38 -15.78
CA LYS A 141 -3.65 50.65 -15.54
C LYS A 141 -3.85 51.43 -16.83
N LEU A 142 -5.09 51.81 -17.11
CA LEU A 142 -5.38 52.68 -18.25
C LEU A 142 -4.80 54.08 -18.00
N LEU A 143 -3.95 54.55 -18.90
CA LEU A 143 -3.37 55.89 -18.84
C LEU A 143 -4.40 56.96 -19.22
N SER A 144 -4.27 58.12 -18.59
CA SER A 144 -5.04 59.33 -18.92
C SER A 144 -4.15 60.35 -19.61
N GLY A 145 -4.74 61.30 -20.35
CA GLY A 145 -3.98 62.32 -21.07
C GLY A 145 -3.31 61.84 -22.35
N VAL A 146 -3.73 60.68 -22.87
CA VAL A 146 -3.35 60.18 -24.19
C VAL A 146 -4.02 61.02 -25.28
N GLY A 147 -3.22 61.56 -26.20
CA GLY A 147 -3.68 62.27 -27.38
C GLY A 147 -3.51 61.43 -28.65
N ALA A 148 -4.32 61.73 -29.66
CA ALA A 148 -4.22 61.13 -30.98
C ALA A 148 -4.23 62.22 -32.07
N GLN A 149 -3.48 62.01 -33.13
CA GLN A 149 -3.42 62.91 -34.29
C GLN A 149 -3.40 62.10 -35.58
N LEU A 150 -4.13 62.54 -36.61
CA LEU A 150 -4.06 61.93 -37.94
C LEU A 150 -2.66 62.15 -38.55
N ASP A 151 -2.03 61.07 -38.99
CA ASP A 151 -0.70 61.04 -39.61
C ASP A 151 -0.76 60.23 -40.91
N GLY A 152 -0.77 60.92 -42.05
CA GLY A 152 -1.03 60.30 -43.35
C GLY A 152 -2.42 59.64 -43.42
N SER A 153 -2.45 58.31 -43.52
CA SER A 153 -3.67 57.48 -43.52
C SER A 153 -3.92 56.73 -42.21
N SER A 154 -3.05 56.88 -41.21
CA SER A 154 -3.14 56.27 -39.89
C SER A 154 -3.17 57.36 -38.81
N TYR A 155 -3.13 56.96 -37.54
CA TYR A 155 -3.10 57.84 -36.38
C TYR A 155 -1.84 57.62 -35.56
N SER A 156 -1.28 58.73 -35.11
CA SER A 156 -0.19 58.76 -34.14
C SER A 156 -0.75 59.03 -32.75
N ILE A 157 -0.30 58.24 -31.78
CA ILE A 157 -0.72 58.30 -30.38
C ILE A 157 0.42 58.86 -29.56
N TYR A 158 0.12 59.75 -28.62
CA TYR A 158 1.14 60.41 -27.82
C TYR A 158 0.71 60.66 -26.38
N TRP A 159 1.66 60.58 -25.46
CA TRP A 159 1.48 60.88 -24.05
C TRP A 159 2.82 61.32 -23.45
N THR A 160 2.76 61.96 -22.28
CA THR A 160 3.97 62.38 -21.58
C THR A 160 4.54 61.23 -20.75
N GLU A 161 5.82 60.93 -20.95
CA GLU A 161 6.55 59.96 -20.14
C GLU A 161 6.94 60.56 -18.79
N THR A 162 6.64 59.86 -17.71
CA THR A 162 6.97 60.29 -16.34
C THR A 162 7.71 59.23 -15.52
N GLU A 163 7.89 58.04 -16.07
CA GLU A 163 8.32 56.83 -15.37
C GLU A 163 9.74 56.41 -15.77
N ALA A 164 10.46 55.81 -14.82
CA ALA A 164 11.88 55.48 -15.01
C ALA A 164 12.13 54.21 -15.85
N GLN A 165 11.12 53.34 -15.94
CA GLN A 165 11.14 52.08 -16.70
C GLN A 165 9.77 51.89 -17.36
N PRO A 166 9.49 52.60 -18.45
CA PRO A 166 8.20 52.53 -19.11
C PRO A 166 7.96 51.15 -19.71
N ALA A 167 6.77 50.60 -19.44
CA ALA A 167 6.24 49.42 -20.10
C ALA A 167 4.76 49.69 -20.42
N TYR A 168 4.43 49.78 -21.71
CA TYR A 168 3.08 50.13 -22.16
C TYR A 168 2.56 49.15 -23.19
N PHE A 169 1.27 48.84 -23.11
CA PHE A 169 0.55 48.14 -24.14
C PHE A 169 -0.52 49.06 -24.74
N LEU A 170 -0.46 49.27 -26.05
CA LEU A 170 -1.39 50.11 -26.79
C LEU A 170 -2.26 49.23 -27.67
N THR A 171 -3.57 49.48 -27.66
CA THR A 171 -4.52 48.73 -28.50
C THR A 171 -5.77 49.54 -28.79
N THR A 172 -6.37 49.31 -29.96
CA THR A 172 -7.77 49.70 -30.20
C THR A 172 -8.71 48.70 -29.52
N GLU A 173 -9.96 49.11 -29.26
CA GLU A 173 -10.98 48.25 -28.64
C GLU A 173 -11.21 46.94 -29.44
N THR A 174 -11.22 47.04 -30.76
CA THR A 174 -11.42 45.89 -31.67
C THR A 174 -10.18 44.99 -31.80
N ALA A 175 -9.01 45.47 -31.40
CA ALA A 175 -7.76 44.73 -31.48
C ALA A 175 -7.38 44.01 -30.17
N ILE A 176 -8.14 44.23 -29.08
CA ILE A 176 -8.01 43.48 -27.83
C ILE A 176 -8.20 41.98 -28.13
N LEU A 177 -7.23 41.18 -27.73
CA LEU A 177 -7.30 39.73 -27.89
C LEU A 177 -8.38 39.17 -26.97
N ALA A 178 -9.24 38.32 -27.52
CA ALA A 178 -10.13 37.48 -26.74
C ALA A 178 -9.42 36.17 -26.38
N PRO A 179 -9.71 35.57 -25.21
CA PRO A 179 -9.24 34.22 -24.92
C PRO A 179 -9.76 33.26 -26.00
N ILE A 180 -8.95 32.27 -26.37
CA ILE A 180 -9.31 31.27 -27.37
C ILE A 180 -10.53 30.46 -26.91
N ALA A 181 -10.60 30.17 -25.59
CA ALA A 181 -11.71 29.50 -24.95
C ALA A 181 -11.87 29.99 -23.50
N ILE A 182 -13.07 29.81 -22.95
CA ILE A 182 -13.40 30.03 -21.54
C ILE A 182 -14.17 28.80 -21.08
N GLU A 183 -13.74 28.21 -19.96
CA GLU A 183 -14.37 27.03 -19.36
C GLU A 183 -15.03 27.41 -18.05
N VAL A 184 -16.15 26.75 -17.74
CA VAL A 184 -16.84 26.93 -16.46
C VAL A 184 -16.22 25.99 -15.45
N ASP A 185 -15.63 26.57 -14.41
CA ASP A 185 -15.17 25.84 -13.22
C ASP A 185 -16.36 25.27 -12.42
N GLN A 186 -16.19 24.06 -11.89
CA GLN A 186 -17.06 23.45 -10.89
C GLN A 186 -16.27 23.33 -9.58
N PRO A 187 -16.40 24.30 -8.66
CA PRO A 187 -15.53 24.34 -7.49
C PRO A 187 -15.61 23.09 -6.64
N SER A 188 -14.44 22.59 -6.25
CA SER A 188 -14.25 21.49 -5.32
C SER A 188 -13.91 21.96 -3.90
N GLY A 189 -13.81 21.02 -2.96
CA GLY A 189 -13.52 21.27 -1.55
C GLY A 189 -12.29 20.51 -1.05
N TRP A 190 -11.28 20.32 -1.91
CA TRP A 190 -10.13 19.48 -1.59
C TRP A 190 -9.23 20.08 -0.50
N ARG A 191 -9.25 21.41 -0.35
CA ARG A 191 -8.68 22.14 0.79
C ARG A 191 -9.51 22.10 2.08
N SER A 192 -10.60 21.33 2.17
CA SER A 192 -11.34 21.20 3.43
C SER A 192 -10.64 20.24 4.40
N PRO A 193 -10.36 20.64 5.65
CA PRO A 193 -9.79 19.75 6.66
C PRO A 193 -10.79 18.70 7.17
N THR A 194 -12.08 18.83 6.82
CA THR A 194 -13.13 17.87 7.23
C THR A 194 -13.23 16.65 6.32
N ASN A 195 -12.41 16.57 5.27
CA ASN A 195 -12.37 15.40 4.39
C ASN A 195 -11.90 14.17 5.19
N ASP A 196 -12.54 13.02 5.00
CA ASP A 196 -12.32 11.79 5.77
C ASP A 196 -12.21 10.59 4.81
N PHE A 197 -11.23 10.64 3.90
CA PHE A 197 -10.98 9.60 2.91
C PHE A 197 -9.62 8.96 3.16
N ASP A 198 -9.52 7.64 3.03
CA ASP A 198 -8.24 6.90 3.10
C ASP A 198 -7.75 6.36 1.75
N TYR A 199 -8.57 6.43 0.70
CA TYR A 199 -8.20 6.07 -0.67
C TYR A 199 -8.52 7.23 -1.61
N ILE A 200 -7.51 7.75 -2.31
CA ILE A 200 -7.67 8.83 -3.29
C ILE A 200 -7.40 8.27 -4.69
N ALA A 201 -8.38 8.35 -5.58
CA ALA A 201 -8.18 8.12 -7.01
C ALA A 201 -8.11 9.46 -7.76
N ILE A 202 -6.94 9.83 -8.26
CA ILE A 202 -6.73 11.02 -9.09
C ILE A 202 -6.95 10.63 -10.55
N ILE A 203 -8.02 11.18 -11.14
CA ILE A 203 -8.40 10.94 -12.51
C ILE A 203 -7.71 11.97 -13.40
N GLY A 204 -6.86 11.49 -14.30
CA GLY A 204 -6.15 12.31 -15.27
C GLY A 204 -7.08 13.16 -16.12
N THR A 205 -6.59 14.32 -16.53
CA THR A 205 -7.29 15.27 -17.38
C THR A 205 -6.39 15.65 -18.55
N GLU A 206 -6.96 15.78 -19.74
CA GLU A 206 -6.23 16.27 -20.91
C GLU A 206 -6.79 17.63 -21.30
N ARG A 207 -5.90 18.54 -21.67
CA ARG A 207 -6.27 19.86 -22.20
C ARG A 207 -5.68 20.05 -23.58
N ASN A 208 -6.45 20.65 -24.47
CA ASN A 208 -6.01 21.11 -25.78
C ASN A 208 -6.22 22.63 -25.91
N ALA A 209 -5.94 23.20 -27.09
CA ALA A 209 -6.06 24.63 -27.35
C ALA A 209 -7.47 25.22 -27.07
N THR A 210 -8.50 24.38 -27.05
CA THR A 210 -9.90 24.78 -26.82
C THR A 210 -10.43 24.44 -25.42
N GLY A 211 -9.61 23.83 -24.57
CA GLY A 211 -9.98 23.47 -23.20
C GLY A 211 -9.77 21.99 -22.85
N THR A 212 -10.41 21.58 -21.76
CA THR A 212 -10.42 20.23 -21.19
C THR A 212 -11.17 19.26 -22.11
N THR A 213 -10.58 18.11 -22.41
CA THR A 213 -11.16 17.10 -23.31
C THR A 213 -12.11 16.15 -22.56
N SER A 214 -12.87 15.33 -23.30
CA SER A 214 -13.76 14.33 -22.68
C SER A 214 -13.02 13.15 -22.07
N LEU A 215 -11.73 12.97 -22.39
CA LEU A 215 -10.97 11.77 -22.02
C LEU A 215 -10.94 11.57 -20.51
N GLY A 216 -10.70 12.61 -19.72
CA GLY A 216 -10.69 12.49 -18.25
C GLY A 216 -12.02 11.99 -17.67
N ALA A 217 -13.15 12.44 -18.22
CA ALA A 217 -14.47 11.94 -17.82
C ALA A 217 -14.68 10.47 -18.23
N GLU A 218 -14.15 10.06 -19.38
CA GLU A 218 -14.20 8.67 -19.84
C GLU A 218 -13.34 7.75 -18.95
N LEU A 219 -12.13 8.18 -18.57
CA LEU A 219 -11.28 7.48 -17.58
C LEU A 219 -11.98 7.35 -16.23
N GLY A 220 -12.57 8.46 -15.75
CA GLY A 220 -13.29 8.51 -14.47
C GLY A 220 -14.55 7.64 -14.41
N ASN A 221 -15.17 7.36 -15.57
CA ASN A 221 -16.26 6.39 -15.68
C ASN A 221 -15.74 4.95 -15.71
N ALA A 222 -14.65 4.71 -16.44
CA ALA A 222 -14.06 3.39 -16.59
C ALA A 222 -13.47 2.84 -15.28
N VAL A 223 -12.96 3.70 -14.40
CA VAL A 223 -12.42 3.28 -13.09
C VAL A 223 -13.49 3.06 -12.01
N GLN A 224 -14.71 3.56 -12.21
CA GLN A 224 -15.76 3.55 -11.18
C GLN A 224 -16.03 2.15 -10.59
N PRO A 225 -16.07 1.04 -11.36
CA PRO A 225 -16.29 -0.29 -10.79
C PRO A 225 -15.23 -0.70 -9.76
N LEU A 226 -13.97 -0.28 -9.93
CA LEU A 226 -12.90 -0.53 -8.96
C LEU A 226 -13.11 0.30 -7.68
N LEU A 227 -13.49 1.56 -7.82
CA LEU A 227 -13.76 2.44 -6.68
C LEU A 227 -14.96 1.95 -5.85
N ASP A 228 -15.99 1.43 -6.51
CA ASP A 228 -17.14 0.81 -5.86
C ASP A 228 -16.72 -0.47 -5.12
N HIS A 229 -15.83 -1.29 -5.71
CA HIS A 229 -15.28 -2.47 -5.07
C HIS A 229 -14.49 -2.12 -3.80
N ARG A 230 -13.59 -1.13 -3.86
CA ARG A 230 -12.84 -0.64 -2.68
C ARG A 230 -13.74 -0.07 -1.60
N SER A 231 -14.83 0.60 -1.98
CA SER A 231 -15.84 1.07 -1.03
C SER A 231 -16.58 -0.10 -0.34
N ALA A 232 -16.85 -1.18 -1.07
CA ALA A 232 -17.48 -2.39 -0.51
C ALA A 232 -16.56 -3.14 0.47
N GLU A 233 -15.25 -3.01 0.33
CA GLU A 233 -14.25 -3.49 1.30
C GLU A 233 -14.12 -2.60 2.55
N GLY A 234 -14.81 -1.46 2.58
CA GLY A 234 -14.83 -0.53 3.71
C GLY A 234 -13.82 0.63 3.63
N LEU A 235 -13.15 0.83 2.49
CA LEU A 235 -12.33 2.04 2.28
C LEU A 235 -13.24 3.25 2.02
N LEU A 236 -12.82 4.42 2.50
CA LEU A 236 -13.45 5.69 2.18
C LEU A 236 -12.75 6.29 0.98
N VAL A 237 -13.40 6.19 -0.18
CA VAL A 237 -12.83 6.48 -1.49
C VAL A 237 -13.21 7.89 -1.97
N ALA A 238 -12.21 8.70 -2.30
CA ALA A 238 -12.36 9.97 -3.01
C ALA A 238 -12.02 9.78 -4.50
N LYS A 239 -12.94 10.13 -5.39
CA LYS A 239 -12.65 10.29 -6.83
C LYS A 239 -12.38 11.76 -7.13
N VAL A 240 -11.12 12.09 -7.41
CA VAL A 240 -10.62 13.46 -7.57
C VAL A 240 -10.35 13.72 -9.05
N ASN A 241 -10.93 14.78 -9.61
CA ASN A 241 -10.60 15.23 -10.94
C ASN A 241 -9.29 16.03 -10.89
N LEU A 242 -8.32 15.69 -11.73
CA LEU A 242 -7.03 16.39 -11.74
C LEU A 242 -7.16 17.88 -12.13
N GLN A 243 -8.17 18.26 -12.90
CA GLN A 243 -8.41 19.68 -13.21
C GLN A 243 -8.71 20.49 -11.93
N ASP A 244 -9.53 19.95 -11.04
CA ASP A 244 -9.86 20.57 -9.74
C ASP A 244 -8.59 20.78 -8.88
N VAL A 245 -7.65 19.82 -8.95
CA VAL A 245 -6.36 19.93 -8.26
C VAL A 245 -5.55 21.09 -8.83
N TYR A 246 -5.51 21.27 -10.14
CA TYR A 246 -4.84 22.43 -10.74
C TYR A 246 -5.50 23.74 -10.31
N ASP A 247 -6.83 23.81 -10.36
CA ASP A 247 -7.57 25.02 -10.00
C ASP A 247 -7.35 25.42 -8.53
N GLU A 248 -7.33 24.45 -7.61
CA GLU A 248 -7.10 24.71 -6.18
C GLU A 248 -5.63 24.88 -5.78
N PHE A 249 -4.68 24.19 -6.43
CA PHE A 249 -3.29 24.08 -5.96
C PHE A 249 -2.23 24.71 -6.87
N SER A 250 -2.57 25.06 -8.12
CA SER A 250 -1.66 25.74 -9.05
C SER A 250 -2.32 26.90 -9.80
N ASN A 251 -3.47 27.41 -9.37
CA ASN A 251 -4.21 28.48 -10.06
C ASN A 251 -4.61 28.11 -11.51
N GLY A 252 -4.84 26.81 -11.76
CA GLY A 252 -5.27 26.27 -13.05
C GLY A 252 -4.13 25.91 -14.01
N PHE A 253 -2.87 26.09 -13.61
CA PHE A 253 -1.70 25.67 -14.41
C PHE A 253 -1.51 24.16 -14.34
N VAL A 254 -1.30 23.50 -15.49
CA VAL A 254 -0.93 22.08 -15.53
C VAL A 254 0.48 21.94 -14.99
N ASP A 255 0.59 21.41 -13.77
CA ASP A 255 1.85 21.33 -13.03
C ASP A 255 1.83 20.08 -12.13
N PRO A 256 2.79 19.14 -12.26
CA PRO A 256 2.87 17.99 -11.36
C PRO A 256 3.07 18.39 -9.88
N ASP A 257 3.64 19.56 -9.56
CA ASP A 257 3.73 20.04 -8.19
C ASP A 257 2.35 20.33 -7.56
N ALA A 258 1.32 20.60 -8.37
CA ALA A 258 -0.05 20.74 -7.87
C ALA A 258 -0.56 19.44 -7.25
N ILE A 259 -0.24 18.29 -7.87
CA ILE A 259 -0.61 16.95 -7.38
C ILE A 259 0.08 16.68 -6.05
N ARG A 260 1.39 16.95 -5.97
CA ARG A 260 2.16 16.80 -4.74
C ARG A 260 1.65 17.71 -3.63
N ALA A 261 1.36 18.99 -3.94
CA ALA A 261 0.81 19.95 -2.98
C ALA A 261 -0.56 19.52 -2.45
N PHE A 262 -1.42 18.98 -3.33
CA PHE A 262 -2.71 18.42 -2.94
C PHE A 262 -2.56 17.22 -1.99
N LEU A 263 -1.75 16.23 -2.35
CA LEU A 263 -1.55 15.03 -1.53
C LEU A 263 -0.87 15.35 -0.19
N THR A 264 0.12 16.25 -0.20
CA THR A 264 0.75 16.79 1.02
C THR A 264 -0.27 17.49 1.91
N TYR A 265 -1.18 18.29 1.33
CA TYR A 265 -2.25 18.94 2.10
C TYR A 265 -3.20 17.91 2.69
N ALA A 266 -3.66 16.94 1.89
CA ALA A 266 -4.57 15.88 2.31
C ALA A 266 -4.00 15.09 3.49
N TYR A 267 -2.75 14.63 3.38
CA TYR A 267 -2.07 13.88 4.44
C TYR A 267 -1.95 14.64 5.76
N ASN A 268 -1.67 15.94 5.71
CA ASN A 268 -1.41 16.74 6.90
C ASN A 268 -2.66 17.37 7.53
N ASN A 269 -3.74 17.59 6.76
CA ASN A 269 -4.84 18.46 7.17
C ASN A 269 -6.22 17.80 7.16
N TRP A 270 -6.41 16.70 6.43
CA TRP A 270 -7.69 16.00 6.43
C TRP A 270 -7.94 15.31 7.77
N GLN A 271 -9.22 15.08 8.10
CA GLN A 271 -9.62 14.39 9.32
C GLN A 271 -9.03 12.98 9.39
N ARG A 272 -8.87 12.33 8.24
CA ARG A 272 -8.15 11.07 8.08
C ARG A 272 -7.01 11.25 7.10
N GLN A 273 -5.85 10.77 7.50
CA GLN A 273 -4.68 10.72 6.64
C GLN A 273 -4.92 9.65 5.57
N PRO A 274 -4.79 9.98 4.28
CA PRO A 274 -4.92 8.99 3.22
C PRO A 274 -3.86 7.90 3.35
N ARG A 275 -4.21 6.69 2.93
CA ARG A 275 -3.32 5.51 2.92
C ARG A 275 -2.93 5.11 1.52
N TYR A 276 -3.84 5.28 0.56
CA TYR A 276 -3.67 4.84 -0.82
C TYR A 276 -3.91 5.98 -1.80
N VAL A 277 -3.09 6.05 -2.85
CA VAL A 277 -3.25 6.97 -3.98
C VAL A 277 -3.19 6.20 -5.29
N LEU A 278 -4.29 6.18 -6.03
CA LEU A 278 -4.35 5.64 -7.39
C LEU A 278 -4.30 6.79 -8.41
N LEU A 279 -3.28 6.77 -9.26
CA LEU A 279 -3.15 7.66 -10.40
C LEU A 279 -3.78 7.00 -11.65
N VAL A 280 -4.80 7.62 -12.25
CA VAL A 280 -5.47 7.06 -13.45
C VAL A 280 -5.18 7.95 -14.64
N GLY A 281 -4.16 7.58 -15.42
CA GLY A 281 -3.72 8.36 -16.57
C GLY A 281 -2.25 8.09 -16.90
N ASP A 282 -1.88 8.41 -18.13
CA ASP A 282 -0.53 8.29 -18.65
C ASP A 282 0.13 9.67 -18.78
N GLY A 283 1.44 9.71 -18.95
CA GLY A 283 2.16 10.95 -19.12
C GLY A 283 3.57 10.82 -19.68
N HIS A 284 4.09 11.91 -20.21
CA HIS A 284 5.38 11.96 -20.90
C HIS A 284 6.06 13.33 -20.78
N TYR A 285 7.36 13.41 -21.05
CA TYR A 285 8.15 14.65 -20.86
C TYR A 285 7.67 15.87 -21.68
N ALA A 286 6.98 15.68 -22.81
CA ALA A 286 6.52 16.80 -23.65
C ALA A 286 5.25 17.51 -23.14
N PHE A 287 5.31 18.19 -21.98
CA PHE A 287 4.15 18.81 -21.33
C PHE A 287 3.43 19.89 -22.15
N ARG A 288 4.16 20.56 -23.06
CA ARG A 288 3.63 21.63 -23.92
C ARG A 288 3.12 21.14 -25.27
N ASN A 289 3.02 19.81 -25.48
CA ASN A 289 2.62 19.19 -26.75
C ASN A 289 3.49 19.59 -27.96
N GLU A 290 4.77 19.91 -27.72
CA GLU A 290 5.73 20.30 -28.77
C GLU A 290 6.15 19.11 -29.65
N VAL A 291 5.86 17.88 -29.21
CA VAL A 291 6.17 16.64 -29.93
C VAL A 291 4.87 16.03 -30.44
N SER A 292 4.79 15.74 -31.74
CA SER A 292 3.66 15.01 -32.30
C SER A 292 3.71 13.54 -31.86
N THR A 293 2.72 13.13 -31.08
CA THR A 293 2.59 11.78 -30.51
C THR A 293 1.11 11.37 -30.47
N ALA A 294 0.85 10.07 -30.43
CA ALA A 294 -0.49 9.53 -30.18
C ALA A 294 -0.72 9.18 -28.70
N LEU A 295 0.35 9.21 -27.89
CA LEU A 295 0.26 9.08 -26.44
C LEU A 295 -0.26 10.38 -25.83
N HIS A 296 -1.08 10.26 -24.79
CA HIS A 296 -1.69 11.37 -24.10
C HIS A 296 -0.90 11.72 -22.84
N ASN A 297 -0.87 13.01 -22.49
CA ASN A 297 -0.31 13.49 -21.24
C ASN A 297 -1.43 13.85 -20.24
N THR A 298 -2.27 12.87 -19.90
CA THR A 298 -3.45 13.06 -19.03
C THR A 298 -3.07 13.23 -17.56
N LEU A 299 -1.91 12.73 -17.15
CA LEU A 299 -1.39 12.87 -15.79
C LEU A 299 0.13 13.01 -15.86
N PRO A 300 0.65 14.26 -15.87
CA PRO A 300 2.08 14.52 -16.03
C PRO A 300 2.93 13.74 -15.02
N PRO A 301 4.04 13.10 -15.45
CA PRO A 301 5.00 12.51 -14.52
C PRO A 301 5.60 13.56 -13.60
N TYR A 302 5.88 13.16 -12.35
CA TYR A 302 6.80 13.91 -11.50
C TYR A 302 8.23 13.60 -11.94
N LEU A 303 8.82 14.49 -12.73
CA LEU A 303 10.17 14.35 -13.24
C LEU A 303 11.16 14.95 -12.25
N VAL A 304 12.16 14.17 -11.84
CA VAL A 304 13.20 14.61 -10.90
C VAL A 304 14.56 14.10 -11.31
N HIS A 305 15.58 14.95 -11.15
CA HIS A 305 16.97 14.66 -11.49
C HIS A 305 17.68 13.84 -10.41
N VAL A 306 17.23 12.60 -10.21
CA VAL A 306 17.71 11.69 -9.15
C VAL A 306 18.56 10.52 -9.66
N ASP A 307 18.46 10.18 -10.95
CA ASP A 307 19.23 9.09 -11.53
C ASP A 307 20.70 9.51 -11.75
N PRO A 308 21.69 8.81 -11.17
CA PRO A 308 23.10 9.21 -11.25
C PRO A 308 23.71 9.16 -12.67
N TRP A 309 23.06 8.49 -13.62
CA TRP A 309 23.59 8.24 -14.96
C TRP A 309 22.81 8.98 -16.05
N ILE A 310 21.49 9.08 -15.91
CA ILE A 310 20.63 9.71 -16.94
C ILE A 310 19.90 10.95 -16.44
N GLY A 311 20.07 11.32 -15.17
CA GLY A 311 19.52 12.54 -14.60
C GLY A 311 18.03 12.44 -14.32
N GLU A 312 17.23 13.09 -15.15
CA GLU A 312 15.80 13.24 -14.93
C GLU A 312 15.00 11.98 -15.28
N VAL A 313 14.24 11.47 -14.30
CA VAL A 313 13.38 10.29 -14.45
C VAL A 313 12.02 10.50 -13.77
N PRO A 314 10.96 9.80 -14.21
CA PRO A 314 9.69 9.74 -13.47
C PRO A 314 9.86 9.14 -12.08
N ALA A 315 9.28 9.80 -11.07
CA ALA A 315 9.31 9.35 -9.69
C ALA A 315 7.94 9.54 -8.99
N ASP A 316 7.02 8.60 -9.21
CA ASP A 316 5.67 8.68 -8.62
C ASP A 316 5.71 8.70 -7.08
N SER A 317 6.75 8.13 -6.42
CA SER A 317 6.93 8.22 -4.96
C SER A 317 6.93 9.66 -4.45
N ARG A 318 7.49 10.59 -5.23
CA ARG A 318 7.62 12.00 -4.83
C ARG A 318 6.30 12.74 -4.73
N PHE A 319 5.24 12.24 -5.35
CA PHE A 319 3.89 12.76 -5.12
C PHE A 319 3.40 12.54 -3.69
N VAL A 320 3.92 11.52 -3.00
CA VAL A 320 3.47 11.08 -1.66
C VAL A 320 4.57 11.11 -0.60
N SER A 321 5.71 11.74 -0.91
CA SER A 321 6.76 12.11 0.05
C SER A 321 6.51 13.53 0.57
N VAL A 322 5.98 13.60 1.79
CA VAL A 322 5.31 14.80 2.32
C VAL A 322 6.11 15.52 3.41
N ASP A 323 7.26 14.98 3.85
CA ASP A 323 8.07 15.55 4.94
C ASP A 323 9.06 16.64 4.47
N GLY A 324 9.06 17.00 3.18
CA GLY A 324 9.83 18.11 2.62
C GLY A 324 10.35 17.85 1.20
N GLU A 325 11.02 18.82 0.59
CA GLU A 325 11.54 18.68 -0.79
C GLU A 325 12.61 17.58 -0.93
N ASP A 326 13.42 17.39 0.11
CA ASP A 326 14.47 16.36 0.13
C ASP A 326 13.96 14.96 0.52
N ASP A 327 12.67 14.83 0.85
CA ASP A 327 12.06 13.57 1.22
C ASP A 327 11.73 12.72 -0.02
N TYR A 328 12.14 11.45 0.03
CA TYR A 328 11.92 10.43 -0.99
C TYR A 328 11.22 9.19 -0.42
N LEU A 329 10.95 9.13 0.88
CA LEU A 329 10.18 8.04 1.45
C LEU A 329 8.70 8.33 1.22
N PRO A 330 7.91 7.35 0.72
CA PRO A 330 6.49 7.57 0.52
C PRO A 330 5.71 7.32 1.82
N GLU A 331 4.88 8.28 2.24
CA GLU A 331 3.97 8.13 3.39
C GLU A 331 2.68 7.36 3.04
N MET A 332 2.31 7.35 1.75
CA MET A 332 1.13 6.69 1.21
C MET A 332 1.54 5.64 0.16
N ALA A 333 0.78 4.55 0.08
CA ALA A 333 0.96 3.57 -0.99
C ALA A 333 0.41 4.14 -2.31
N ILE A 334 1.28 4.38 -3.29
CA ILE A 334 0.91 4.95 -4.59
C ILE A 334 1.01 3.91 -5.71
N GLY A 335 0.04 3.90 -6.61
CA GLY A 335 0.06 3.11 -7.84
C GLY A 335 -0.55 3.85 -9.02
N ARG A 336 -0.20 3.42 -10.24
CA ARG A 336 -0.64 4.07 -11.48
C ARG A 336 -1.33 3.08 -12.43
N ILE A 337 -2.46 3.47 -12.99
CA ILE A 337 -3.04 2.86 -14.20
C ILE A 337 -2.59 3.73 -15.40
N PRO A 338 -1.58 3.30 -16.17
CA PRO A 338 -1.05 4.07 -17.30
C PRO A 338 -1.99 3.93 -18.50
N ALA A 339 -2.95 4.85 -18.61
CA ALA A 339 -4.05 4.76 -19.57
C ALA A 339 -4.04 5.92 -20.57
N ASN A 340 -4.10 5.54 -21.85
CA ASN A 340 -4.31 6.45 -22.99
C ASN A 340 -5.78 6.47 -23.44
N SER A 341 -6.61 5.56 -22.90
CA SER A 341 -8.03 5.44 -23.23
C SER A 341 -8.84 4.82 -22.10
N ALA A 342 -10.15 5.00 -22.13
CA ALA A 342 -11.07 4.31 -21.22
C ALA A 342 -11.01 2.77 -21.35
N ALA A 343 -10.61 2.25 -22.51
CA ALA A 343 -10.44 0.82 -22.73
C ALA A 343 -9.25 0.27 -21.93
N ASP A 344 -8.16 1.02 -21.82
CA ASP A 344 -6.98 0.64 -21.01
C ASP A 344 -7.37 0.56 -19.53
N VAL A 345 -8.07 1.57 -19.01
CA VAL A 345 -8.59 1.55 -17.63
C VAL A 345 -9.51 0.37 -17.41
N THR A 346 -10.46 0.14 -18.31
CA THR A 346 -11.40 -0.99 -18.23
C THR A 346 -10.66 -2.33 -18.22
N ALA A 347 -9.58 -2.47 -18.98
CA ALA A 347 -8.78 -3.69 -19.02
C ALA A 347 -8.10 -3.98 -17.69
N VAL A 348 -7.52 -2.96 -17.04
CA VAL A 348 -6.87 -3.10 -15.73
C VAL A 348 -7.90 -3.35 -14.63
N VAL A 349 -9.01 -2.61 -14.64
CA VAL A 349 -10.11 -2.75 -13.65
C VAL A 349 -10.71 -4.15 -13.71
N ASN A 350 -11.11 -4.62 -14.90
CA ASN A 350 -11.70 -5.95 -15.03
C ASN A 350 -10.73 -7.07 -14.61
N LYS A 351 -9.44 -6.91 -14.92
CA LYS A 351 -8.41 -7.87 -14.51
C LYS A 351 -8.24 -7.89 -12.99
N THR A 352 -8.20 -6.72 -12.35
CA THR A 352 -8.11 -6.58 -10.88
C THR A 352 -9.30 -7.24 -10.20
N LEU A 353 -10.52 -6.90 -10.62
CA LEU A 353 -11.75 -7.47 -10.03
C LEU A 353 -11.85 -8.99 -10.24
N ALA A 354 -11.47 -9.48 -11.42
CA ALA A 354 -11.47 -10.91 -11.70
C ALA A 354 -10.39 -11.67 -10.91
N TYR A 355 -9.26 -11.05 -10.64
CA TYR A 355 -8.18 -11.61 -9.82
C TYR A 355 -8.60 -11.73 -8.35
N GLU A 356 -9.29 -10.73 -7.81
CA GLU A 356 -9.74 -10.69 -6.42
C GLU A 356 -10.98 -11.59 -6.17
N ASP A 357 -11.78 -11.87 -7.20
CA ASP A 357 -12.95 -12.77 -7.10
C ASP A 357 -12.54 -14.26 -7.18
N ALA A 358 -12.70 -14.99 -6.07
CA ALA A 358 -12.39 -16.43 -5.99
C ALA A 358 -13.34 -17.31 -6.81
N VAL A 359 -14.50 -16.81 -7.24
CA VAL A 359 -15.40 -17.52 -8.15
C VAL A 359 -14.92 -17.35 -9.59
N ALA A 360 -14.53 -16.14 -9.98
CA ALA A 360 -14.01 -15.85 -11.32
C ALA A 360 -12.62 -16.48 -11.55
N THR A 361 -11.75 -16.37 -10.55
CA THR A 361 -10.40 -16.96 -10.54
C THR A 361 -10.24 -17.85 -9.31
N PRO A 362 -10.60 -19.14 -9.39
CA PRO A 362 -10.45 -20.07 -8.28
C PRO A 362 -9.01 -20.23 -7.83
N ASP A 363 -8.83 -20.35 -6.51
CA ASP A 363 -7.55 -20.68 -5.91
C ASP A 363 -7.08 -22.09 -6.32
N GLY A 364 -5.76 -22.27 -6.39
CA GLY A 364 -5.10 -23.54 -6.70
C GLY A 364 -3.58 -23.39 -6.83
N ASP A 365 -2.96 -24.26 -7.63
CA ASP A 365 -1.50 -24.33 -7.76
C ASP A 365 -0.83 -23.01 -8.15
N TRP A 366 -1.53 -22.12 -8.85
CA TRP A 366 -0.99 -20.84 -9.28
C TRP A 366 -0.72 -19.89 -8.10
N ASN A 367 -1.51 -19.95 -7.02
CA ASN A 367 -1.27 -19.17 -5.80
C ASN A 367 0.02 -19.61 -5.07
N LEU A 368 0.43 -20.86 -5.26
CA LEU A 368 1.64 -21.44 -4.67
C LEU A 368 2.87 -21.26 -5.55
N ARG A 369 2.74 -20.65 -6.73
CA ARG A 369 3.83 -20.54 -7.71
C ARG A 369 4.45 -19.14 -7.70
N SER A 370 5.77 -19.10 -7.53
CA SER A 370 6.61 -17.92 -7.73
C SER A 370 7.62 -18.22 -8.84
N VAL A 371 7.67 -17.37 -9.88
CA VAL A 371 8.50 -17.58 -11.06
C VAL A 371 9.69 -16.63 -11.06
N TYR A 372 10.88 -17.19 -11.24
CA TYR A 372 12.13 -16.46 -11.25
C TYR A 372 12.73 -16.54 -12.65
N VAL A 373 12.71 -15.41 -13.37
CA VAL A 373 13.31 -15.28 -14.71
C VAL A 373 14.60 -14.48 -14.58
N ALA A 374 15.70 -14.96 -15.15
CA ALA A 374 16.99 -14.27 -15.06
C ALA A 374 17.78 -14.29 -16.38
N ASP A 375 18.56 -13.23 -16.59
CA ASP A 375 19.54 -13.13 -17.69
C ASP A 375 20.78 -14.01 -17.40
N ASN A 376 21.83 -13.92 -18.22
CA ASN A 376 23.01 -14.80 -18.14
C ASN A 376 23.80 -14.67 -16.81
N TYR A 377 24.29 -15.79 -16.27
CA TYR A 377 25.18 -15.81 -15.09
C TYR A 377 26.57 -15.21 -15.35
N SER A 378 27.05 -15.25 -16.61
CA SER A 378 28.38 -14.75 -17.00
C SER A 378 28.24 -13.39 -17.71
N ASP A 379 27.99 -12.33 -16.94
CA ASP A 379 27.80 -10.98 -17.44
C ASP A 379 28.69 -9.95 -16.69
N PRO A 380 29.21 -8.90 -17.37
CA PRO A 380 29.97 -7.84 -16.69
C PRO A 380 29.19 -7.09 -15.60
N ALA A 381 27.85 -7.07 -15.67
CA ALA A 381 27.00 -6.45 -14.66
C ALA A 381 26.77 -7.33 -13.42
N GLY A 382 27.22 -8.59 -13.43
CA GLY A 382 27.11 -9.53 -12.32
C GLY A 382 26.50 -10.87 -12.71
N ASP A 383 26.40 -11.77 -11.74
CA ASP A 383 25.74 -13.07 -11.92
C ASP A 383 24.25 -12.95 -11.61
N PHE A 384 23.44 -12.78 -12.66
CA PHE A 384 21.99 -12.63 -12.51
C PHE A 384 21.29 -13.88 -11.97
N HIS A 385 21.85 -15.09 -12.19
CA HIS A 385 21.30 -16.31 -11.61
C HIS A 385 21.47 -16.28 -10.10
N ALA A 386 22.67 -15.93 -9.62
CA ALA A 386 22.95 -15.84 -8.19
C ALA A 386 22.14 -14.73 -7.49
N LEU A 387 21.93 -13.60 -8.15
CA LEU A 387 21.08 -12.52 -7.64
C LEU A 387 19.63 -12.97 -7.50
N SER A 388 19.06 -13.60 -8.54
CA SER A 388 17.69 -14.12 -8.48
C SER A 388 17.55 -15.27 -7.45
N ASP A 389 18.54 -16.18 -7.38
CA ASP A 389 18.53 -17.28 -6.43
C ASP A 389 18.66 -16.81 -4.97
N ASN A 390 19.22 -15.62 -4.72
CA ASN A 390 19.34 -15.09 -3.38
C ASN A 390 17.96 -14.94 -2.71
N VAL A 391 16.99 -14.34 -3.41
CA VAL A 391 15.62 -14.20 -2.90
C VAL A 391 14.87 -15.52 -2.93
N ARG A 392 14.97 -16.28 -4.02
CA ARG A 392 14.29 -17.57 -4.20
C ARG A 392 14.66 -18.58 -3.11
N LEU A 393 15.94 -18.69 -2.74
CA LEU A 393 16.40 -19.73 -1.82
C LEU A 393 16.35 -19.32 -0.35
N ASN A 394 16.46 -18.03 -0.04
CA ASN A 394 16.58 -17.57 1.35
C ASN A 394 15.30 -16.91 1.89
N TRP A 395 14.42 -16.43 1.00
CA TRP A 395 13.26 -15.62 1.39
C TRP A 395 11.93 -16.26 1.04
N LEU A 396 11.85 -17.07 -0.02
CA LEU A 396 10.65 -17.82 -0.36
C LEU A 396 10.41 -18.97 0.63
N PRO A 397 9.28 -18.99 1.36
CA PRO A 397 8.93 -20.09 2.24
C PRO A 397 8.73 -21.39 1.46
N SER A 398 9.03 -22.53 2.08
CA SER A 398 8.94 -23.86 1.46
C SER A 398 7.54 -24.27 1.00
N LEU A 399 6.50 -23.55 1.43
CA LEU A 399 5.14 -23.68 0.95
C LEU A 399 5.02 -23.39 -0.56
N TYR A 400 5.82 -22.44 -1.07
CA TYR A 400 5.76 -22.00 -2.46
C TYR A 400 6.74 -22.78 -3.34
N THR A 401 6.36 -22.98 -4.59
CA THR A 401 7.25 -23.47 -5.64
C THR A 401 7.98 -22.30 -6.28
N GLY A 402 9.31 -22.28 -6.15
CA GLY A 402 10.18 -21.35 -6.87
C GLY A 402 10.61 -21.91 -8.23
N GLN A 403 9.87 -21.60 -9.30
CA GLN A 403 10.18 -22.04 -10.66
C GLN A 403 11.27 -21.17 -11.28
N GLN A 404 12.33 -21.78 -11.79
CA GLN A 404 13.41 -21.08 -12.50
C GLN A 404 13.18 -21.07 -14.02
N VAL A 405 13.47 -19.94 -14.65
CA VAL A 405 13.52 -19.75 -16.11
C VAL A 405 14.74 -18.88 -16.42
N TYR A 406 15.92 -19.48 -16.48
CA TYR A 406 17.19 -18.74 -16.48
C TYR A 406 17.93 -18.90 -17.81
N TYR A 407 18.36 -17.79 -18.39
CA TYR A 407 19.07 -17.79 -19.65
C TYR A 407 20.41 -18.52 -19.55
N ARG A 408 20.68 -19.44 -20.48
CA ARG A 408 21.86 -20.33 -20.53
C ARG A 408 22.02 -21.24 -19.31
N MET A 409 20.93 -21.53 -18.61
CA MET A 409 20.94 -22.54 -17.54
C MET A 409 20.96 -23.97 -18.10
N ASP A 410 20.21 -24.20 -19.18
CA ASP A 410 20.06 -25.49 -19.83
C ASP A 410 19.79 -25.33 -21.34
N PRO A 411 19.81 -26.43 -22.14
CA PRO A 411 19.62 -26.36 -23.58
C PRO A 411 18.25 -25.81 -24.05
N ASP A 412 17.21 -25.85 -23.22
CA ASP A 412 15.87 -25.34 -23.55
C ASP A 412 15.73 -23.84 -23.21
N HIS A 413 16.81 -23.19 -22.75
CA HIS A 413 16.89 -21.78 -22.36
C HIS A 413 18.14 -21.08 -22.93
N ASP A 414 18.69 -21.54 -24.06
CA ASP A 414 20.00 -21.07 -24.59
C ASP A 414 19.86 -19.88 -25.58
N THR A 415 18.66 -19.65 -26.11
CA THR A 415 18.36 -18.56 -27.06
C THR A 415 17.19 -17.66 -26.62
N GLY A 416 17.14 -16.45 -27.18
CA GLY A 416 16.03 -15.51 -26.94
C GLY A 416 14.63 -16.09 -27.26
N PRO A 417 14.41 -16.77 -28.41
CA PRO A 417 13.13 -17.41 -28.72
C PRO A 417 12.71 -18.54 -27.76
N GLU A 418 13.68 -19.32 -27.27
CA GLU A 418 13.45 -20.37 -26.27
C GLU A 418 13.02 -19.76 -24.93
N MET A 419 13.78 -18.78 -24.43
CA MET A 419 13.42 -17.99 -23.25
C MET A 419 12.04 -17.37 -23.39
N ARG A 420 11.74 -16.76 -24.54
CA ARG A 420 10.43 -16.14 -24.80
C ARG A 420 9.29 -17.15 -24.73
N THR A 421 9.53 -18.37 -25.20
CA THR A 421 8.55 -19.45 -25.13
C THR A 421 8.35 -19.89 -23.68
N ALA A 422 9.43 -20.10 -22.92
CA ALA A 422 9.38 -20.47 -21.52
C ALA A 422 8.69 -19.40 -20.65
N ILE A 423 9.00 -18.12 -20.86
CA ILE A 423 8.39 -16.98 -20.16
C ILE A 423 6.89 -16.91 -20.46
N LYS A 424 6.47 -17.00 -21.72
CA LYS A 424 5.03 -17.04 -22.07
C LYS A 424 4.32 -18.24 -21.44
N ASN A 425 4.98 -19.40 -21.40
CA ASN A 425 4.43 -20.57 -20.74
C ASN A 425 4.27 -20.35 -19.23
N ALA A 426 5.21 -19.67 -18.57
CA ALA A 426 5.11 -19.34 -17.16
C ALA A 426 3.92 -18.40 -16.87
N PHE A 427 3.74 -17.35 -17.66
CA PHE A 427 2.53 -16.50 -17.58
C PHE A 427 1.25 -17.30 -17.82
N ASN A 428 1.22 -18.17 -18.83
CA ASN A 428 0.04 -18.98 -19.17
C ASN A 428 -0.30 -20.04 -18.12
N GLN A 429 0.67 -20.47 -17.30
CA GLN A 429 0.42 -21.38 -16.17
C GLN A 429 -0.13 -20.63 -14.95
N GLY A 430 0.01 -19.30 -14.92
CA GLY A 430 -0.33 -18.44 -13.79
C GLY A 430 0.70 -18.47 -12.67
N ALA A 431 0.78 -17.43 -11.87
CA ALA A 431 1.63 -17.37 -10.67
C ALA A 431 1.13 -16.27 -9.75
N VAL A 432 1.47 -16.32 -8.46
CA VAL A 432 1.21 -15.19 -7.56
C VAL A 432 2.26 -14.09 -7.74
N PHE A 433 3.49 -14.49 -8.09
CA PHE A 433 4.63 -13.59 -8.31
C PHE A 433 5.47 -14.05 -9.49
N LEU A 434 5.96 -13.10 -10.29
CA LEU A 434 6.95 -13.36 -11.33
C LEU A 434 7.98 -12.24 -11.35
N GLN A 435 9.26 -12.57 -11.22
CA GLN A 435 10.34 -11.60 -11.36
C GLN A 435 11.13 -11.78 -12.65
N TRP A 436 11.61 -10.66 -13.18
CA TRP A 436 12.75 -10.61 -14.09
C TRP A 436 13.97 -10.05 -13.35
N PHE A 437 15.15 -10.65 -13.52
CA PHE A 437 16.42 -10.12 -13.03
C PHE A 437 17.46 -10.12 -14.14
N GLY A 438 17.85 -8.94 -14.62
CA GLY A 438 18.78 -8.84 -15.74
C GLY A 438 18.83 -7.47 -16.39
N HIS A 439 19.39 -7.43 -17.60
CA HIS A 439 19.36 -6.22 -18.41
C HIS A 439 17.93 -5.90 -18.87
N GLY A 440 17.62 -4.62 -19.01
CA GLY A 440 16.33 -4.14 -19.48
C GLY A 440 16.47 -2.96 -20.42
N SER A 441 15.44 -2.77 -21.23
CA SER A 441 15.17 -1.49 -21.87
C SER A 441 13.69 -1.19 -21.74
N THR A 442 13.28 -0.01 -22.20
CA THR A 442 11.87 0.40 -22.28
C THR A 442 10.96 -0.63 -22.93
N VAL A 443 11.49 -1.43 -23.88
CA VAL A 443 10.69 -2.33 -24.71
C VAL A 443 10.96 -3.82 -24.53
N ARG A 444 11.99 -4.24 -23.76
CA ARG A 444 12.38 -5.66 -23.66
C ARG A 444 13.23 -6.02 -22.44
N TRP A 445 13.20 -7.32 -22.11
CA TRP A 445 14.15 -7.99 -21.22
C TRP A 445 15.32 -8.60 -22.00
N GLY A 446 16.54 -8.37 -21.50
CA GLY A 446 17.78 -8.95 -21.98
C GLY A 446 18.23 -8.46 -23.38
N SER A 447 19.51 -8.63 -23.67
CA SER A 447 20.11 -8.24 -24.96
C SER A 447 19.59 -9.06 -26.15
N VAL A 448 19.14 -10.29 -25.91
CA VAL A 448 18.60 -11.22 -26.93
C VAL A 448 17.07 -11.14 -27.08
N SER A 449 16.42 -10.14 -26.49
CA SER A 449 14.96 -9.94 -26.53
C SER A 449 14.18 -11.17 -26.04
N MET A 450 14.42 -11.55 -24.77
CA MET A 450 13.79 -12.73 -24.15
C MET A 450 12.28 -12.52 -23.95
N TYR A 451 11.86 -11.30 -23.68
CA TYR A 451 10.46 -10.89 -23.63
C TYR A 451 10.37 -9.42 -24.01
N ASN A 452 9.32 -8.99 -24.71
CA ASN A 452 9.19 -7.60 -25.19
C ASN A 452 7.73 -7.15 -25.27
N ILE A 453 7.51 -5.85 -25.56
CA ILE A 453 6.18 -5.20 -25.59
C ILE A 453 5.15 -5.84 -26.53
N LEU A 454 5.57 -6.70 -27.49
CA LEU A 454 4.65 -7.41 -28.39
C LEU A 454 4.18 -8.76 -27.83
N ASP A 455 4.86 -9.28 -26.80
CA ASP A 455 4.57 -10.60 -26.23
C ASP A 455 3.33 -10.65 -25.32
N PRO A 456 3.00 -9.62 -24.50
CA PRO A 456 1.81 -9.64 -23.63
C PRO A 456 0.51 -9.95 -24.37
N ALA A 457 0.30 -9.39 -25.57
CA ALA A 457 -0.88 -9.65 -26.39
C ALA A 457 -1.04 -11.13 -26.78
N ASN A 458 0.08 -11.86 -26.87
CA ASN A 458 0.17 -13.26 -27.29
C ASN A 458 0.07 -14.26 -26.12
N LEU A 459 -0.24 -13.80 -24.90
CA LEU A 459 -0.53 -14.68 -23.77
C LEU A 459 -1.96 -15.24 -23.82
N THR A 460 -2.17 -16.34 -23.12
CA THR A 460 -3.50 -16.94 -22.89
C THR A 460 -4.21 -16.16 -21.78
N PRO A 461 -5.50 -15.80 -21.95
CA PRO A 461 -6.24 -15.08 -20.93
C PRO A 461 -6.77 -16.03 -19.84
N THR A 462 -5.99 -16.27 -18.79
CA THR A 462 -6.31 -17.24 -17.73
C THR A 462 -6.94 -16.63 -16.48
N GLY A 463 -6.86 -15.30 -16.28
CA GLY A 463 -7.23 -14.63 -15.02
C GLY A 463 -6.23 -14.80 -13.88
N GLN A 464 -5.35 -15.81 -13.95
CA GLN A 464 -4.31 -16.13 -12.97
C GLN A 464 -3.04 -15.28 -13.19
N THR A 465 -3.20 -13.96 -13.20
CA THR A 465 -2.14 -13.02 -13.58
C THR A 465 -1.25 -12.65 -12.38
N PRO A 466 0.09 -12.79 -12.48
CA PRO A 466 0.99 -12.48 -11.37
C PRO A 466 1.11 -10.98 -11.10
N LEU A 467 1.55 -10.66 -9.88
CA LEU A 467 2.30 -9.42 -9.63
C LEU A 467 3.71 -9.59 -10.23
N THR A 468 4.11 -8.70 -11.12
CA THR A 468 5.45 -8.72 -11.71
C THR A 468 6.41 -7.73 -11.05
N MET A 469 7.69 -8.11 -10.96
CA MET A 469 8.77 -7.23 -10.53
C MET A 469 9.94 -7.30 -11.52
N HIS A 470 10.40 -6.15 -12.00
CA HIS A 470 11.53 -6.08 -12.92
C HIS A 470 12.76 -5.51 -12.22
N ASN A 471 13.69 -6.39 -11.86
CA ASN A 471 15.02 -6.01 -11.42
C ASN A 471 15.90 -5.74 -12.66
N ALA A 472 15.71 -4.58 -13.29
CA ALA A 472 16.36 -4.21 -14.55
C ALA A 472 16.52 -2.68 -14.70
N CYS A 473 16.72 -2.21 -15.93
CA CYS A 473 16.71 -0.79 -16.29
C CYS A 473 15.49 -0.46 -17.17
N TRP A 474 14.89 0.71 -17.00
CA TRP A 474 13.89 1.35 -17.90
C TRP A 474 12.59 0.60 -18.22
N THR A 475 12.34 -0.61 -17.72
CA THR A 475 11.17 -1.39 -18.12
C THR A 475 9.84 -0.74 -17.74
N GLY A 476 9.87 0.23 -16.82
CA GLY A 476 8.74 1.07 -16.41
C GLY A 476 8.92 2.54 -16.76
N TYR A 477 9.82 2.90 -17.68
CA TYR A 477 10.03 4.29 -18.09
C TYR A 477 8.89 4.77 -19.01
N PHE A 478 7.75 5.09 -18.41
CA PHE A 478 6.51 5.44 -19.10
C PHE A 478 6.55 6.82 -19.79
N ALA A 479 7.45 7.71 -19.36
CA ALA A 479 7.46 9.08 -19.86
C ALA A 479 8.15 9.27 -21.23
N VAL A 480 8.63 8.20 -21.86
CA VAL A 480 9.42 8.27 -23.10
C VAL A 480 8.54 8.29 -24.35
N LEU A 481 8.81 9.21 -25.28
CA LEU A 481 8.09 9.31 -26.56
C LEU A 481 8.77 8.60 -27.73
N SER A 482 9.98 8.06 -27.53
CA SER A 482 10.76 7.45 -28.60
C SER A 482 10.01 6.24 -29.19
N ASN A 483 9.48 6.42 -30.41
CA ASN A 483 8.71 5.44 -31.18
C ASN A 483 7.23 5.25 -30.80
N ASN A 484 6.64 6.12 -29.95
CA ASN A 484 5.20 6.14 -29.69
C ASN A 484 4.65 4.78 -29.16
N TYR A 485 5.39 4.15 -28.24
CA TYR A 485 5.00 2.92 -27.56
C TYR A 485 5.05 3.13 -26.05
N GLN A 486 4.14 2.45 -25.34
CA GLN A 486 4.22 2.31 -23.89
C GLN A 486 5.35 1.34 -23.49
N ALA A 487 5.92 1.56 -22.31
CA ALA A 487 6.94 0.70 -21.73
C ALA A 487 6.42 -0.71 -21.44
N LEU A 488 7.34 -1.67 -21.25
CA LEU A 488 6.99 -3.07 -21.02
C LEU A 488 6.12 -3.28 -19.78
N GLY A 489 6.39 -2.57 -18.68
CA GLY A 489 5.57 -2.60 -17.47
C GLY A 489 4.13 -2.15 -17.72
N GLU A 490 3.95 -1.06 -18.48
CA GLU A 490 2.63 -0.55 -18.85
C GLU A 490 1.86 -1.57 -19.72
N THR A 491 2.51 -2.15 -20.74
CA THR A 491 1.88 -3.11 -21.65
C THR A 491 1.49 -4.43 -20.95
N LEU A 492 2.25 -4.85 -19.94
CA LEU A 492 1.91 -6.01 -19.13
C LEU A 492 0.63 -5.80 -18.30
N VAL A 493 0.44 -4.60 -17.75
CA VAL A 493 -0.73 -4.28 -16.94
C VAL A 493 -1.94 -3.93 -17.82
N SER A 494 -1.76 -3.22 -18.94
CA SER A 494 -2.87 -2.76 -19.79
C SER A 494 -3.49 -3.85 -20.67
N VAL A 495 -2.80 -4.97 -20.91
CA VAL A 495 -3.35 -6.04 -21.77
C VAL A 495 -4.57 -6.75 -21.10
N PRO A 496 -5.73 -6.89 -21.77
CA PRO A 496 -6.93 -7.45 -21.15
C PRO A 496 -6.81 -8.93 -20.76
N ASN A 497 -7.22 -9.27 -19.53
CA ASN A 497 -7.36 -10.64 -18.98
C ASN A 497 -6.11 -11.52 -19.00
N LYS A 498 -4.92 -10.94 -19.21
CA LYS A 498 -3.62 -11.63 -19.30
C LYS A 498 -2.51 -10.69 -18.85
N GLY A 499 -1.25 -11.12 -18.93
CA GLY A 499 -0.11 -10.31 -18.47
C GLY A 499 -0.07 -10.26 -16.94
N SER A 500 0.10 -9.06 -16.40
CA SER A 500 0.25 -8.84 -14.96
C SER A 500 -1.00 -8.20 -14.36
N VAL A 501 -1.35 -8.57 -13.12
CA VAL A 501 -2.40 -7.86 -12.36
C VAL A 501 -1.90 -6.48 -11.90
N ALA A 502 -0.62 -6.40 -11.58
CA ALA A 502 0.14 -5.20 -11.28
C ALA A 502 1.62 -5.46 -11.59
N ASP A 503 2.41 -4.39 -11.74
CA ASP A 503 3.82 -4.45 -12.13
C ASP A 503 4.65 -3.45 -11.32
N TYR A 504 5.85 -3.86 -10.88
CA TYR A 504 6.79 -3.01 -10.16
C TYR A 504 8.09 -2.90 -10.96
N SER A 505 8.29 -1.75 -11.62
CA SER A 505 9.31 -1.56 -12.64
C SER A 505 10.06 -0.24 -12.52
N PRO A 506 11.36 -0.22 -12.87
CA PRO A 506 12.16 0.99 -12.85
C PRO A 506 11.92 1.89 -14.06
N SER A 507 11.86 3.20 -13.80
CA SER A 507 11.95 4.27 -14.78
C SER A 507 13.40 4.68 -15.10
N GLY A 508 14.35 4.37 -14.20
CA GLY A 508 15.77 4.72 -14.29
C GLY A 508 16.73 3.57 -14.62
N LEU A 509 18.03 3.85 -14.49
CA LEU A 509 19.15 2.91 -14.57
C LEU A 509 19.57 2.47 -13.16
N HIS A 510 19.81 1.17 -12.98
CA HIS A 510 20.15 0.62 -11.68
C HIS A 510 21.24 -0.43 -11.73
N ILE A 511 21.75 -0.76 -10.54
CA ILE A 511 22.73 -1.82 -10.34
C ILE A 511 22.11 -3.02 -9.64
N GLY A 512 22.56 -4.23 -10.00
CA GLY A 512 21.98 -5.48 -9.49
C GLY A 512 22.03 -5.62 -7.96
N ALA A 513 23.07 -5.10 -7.30
CA ALA A 513 23.17 -5.19 -5.84
C ALA A 513 22.07 -4.39 -5.11
N ALA A 514 21.74 -3.18 -5.61
CA ALA A 514 20.69 -2.35 -5.02
C ALA A 514 19.30 -2.96 -5.28
N LEU A 515 19.07 -3.43 -6.52
CA LEU A 515 17.84 -4.13 -6.89
C LEU A 515 17.61 -5.38 -6.04
N LEU A 516 18.67 -6.15 -5.75
CA LEU A 516 18.56 -7.31 -4.85
C LEU A 516 18.09 -6.91 -3.45
N THR A 517 18.61 -5.84 -2.86
CA THR A 517 18.17 -5.40 -1.52
C THR A 517 16.70 -4.99 -1.51
N LEU A 518 16.23 -4.33 -2.58
CA LEU A 518 14.81 -4.02 -2.75
C LEU A 518 13.97 -5.30 -2.92
N ASP A 519 14.43 -6.26 -3.73
CA ASP A 519 13.76 -7.55 -3.96
C ASP A 519 13.68 -8.40 -2.67
N GLN A 520 14.69 -8.32 -1.80
CA GLN A 520 14.63 -8.92 -0.46
C GLN A 520 13.52 -8.30 0.39
N GLY A 521 13.36 -6.97 0.35
CA GLY A 521 12.27 -6.25 1.00
C GLY A 521 10.90 -6.70 0.46
N MET A 522 10.79 -6.82 -0.86
CA MET A 522 9.60 -7.33 -1.55
C MET A 522 9.23 -8.74 -1.06
N HIS A 523 10.20 -9.66 -1.06
CA HIS A 523 9.97 -11.04 -0.63
C HIS A 523 9.66 -11.15 0.86
N LYS A 524 10.30 -10.32 1.71
CA LYS A 524 9.98 -10.25 3.14
C LYS A 524 8.53 -9.83 3.34
N ALA A 525 8.13 -8.71 2.74
CA ALA A 525 6.80 -8.14 2.88
C ALA A 525 5.71 -9.10 2.36
N MET A 526 5.91 -9.67 1.17
CA MET A 526 4.91 -10.52 0.53
C MET A 526 4.81 -11.91 1.15
N PHE A 527 5.94 -12.60 1.39
CA PHE A 527 5.90 -14.02 1.73
C PHE A 527 6.13 -14.33 3.21
N LYS A 528 6.84 -13.46 3.95
CA LYS A 528 7.12 -13.68 5.37
C LYS A 528 6.17 -12.89 6.27
N ASP A 529 6.05 -11.59 6.01
CA ASP A 529 5.13 -10.72 6.74
C ASP A 529 3.68 -10.89 6.24
N ARG A 530 3.52 -11.45 5.03
CA ARG A 530 2.23 -11.73 4.39
C ARG A 530 1.31 -10.51 4.35
N ILE A 531 1.89 -9.36 4.01
CA ILE A 531 1.13 -8.12 3.83
C ILE A 531 0.12 -8.34 2.69
N PRO A 532 -1.18 -8.11 2.92
CA PRO A 532 -2.23 -8.54 2.00
C PRO A 532 -2.30 -7.68 0.73
N ARG A 533 -1.95 -6.40 0.81
CA ARG A 533 -2.14 -5.45 -0.31
C ARG A 533 -0.84 -5.10 -1.02
N ALA A 534 -0.88 -5.09 -2.34
CA ALA A 534 0.30 -4.93 -3.19
C ALA A 534 1.02 -3.58 -2.98
N GLY A 535 0.27 -2.48 -2.84
CA GLY A 535 0.87 -1.16 -2.58
C GLY A 535 1.58 -1.09 -1.22
N ASP A 536 1.00 -1.73 -0.18
CA ASP A 536 1.64 -1.83 1.14
C ASP A 536 2.91 -2.70 1.09
N VAL A 537 2.91 -3.76 0.27
CA VAL A 537 4.11 -4.58 0.01
C VAL A 537 5.20 -3.74 -0.66
N VAL A 538 4.87 -2.94 -1.67
CA VAL A 538 5.83 -2.05 -2.36
C VAL A 538 6.38 -1.00 -1.41
N LYS A 539 5.53 -0.37 -0.59
CA LYS A 539 5.98 0.58 0.42
C LYS A 539 6.92 -0.08 1.44
N ALA A 540 6.55 -1.25 1.98
CA ALA A 540 7.39 -1.99 2.92
C ALA A 540 8.72 -2.44 2.30
N SER A 541 8.74 -2.73 1.00
CA SER A 541 9.95 -3.01 0.24
C SER A 541 10.89 -1.79 0.18
N LYS A 542 10.35 -0.60 -0.09
CA LYS A 542 11.09 0.68 -0.05
C LYS A 542 11.61 0.99 1.35
N ASP A 543 10.80 0.81 2.38
CA ASP A 543 11.18 0.99 3.78
C ASP A 543 12.33 0.03 4.19
N TYR A 544 12.24 -1.23 3.76
CA TYR A 544 13.32 -2.22 3.96
C TYR A 544 14.59 -1.82 3.22
N PHE A 545 14.49 -1.37 1.97
CA PHE A 545 15.64 -0.93 1.18
C PHE A 545 16.34 0.26 1.84
N PHE A 546 15.59 1.27 2.27
CA PHE A 546 16.14 2.42 2.99
C PHE A 546 16.87 2.01 4.27
N ALA A 547 16.30 1.09 5.05
CA ALA A 547 16.89 0.60 6.28
C ALA A 547 18.15 -0.27 6.09
N ASN A 548 18.34 -0.86 4.90
CA ASN A 548 19.39 -1.87 4.64
C ASN A 548 20.37 -1.48 3.53
N SER A 549 20.16 -0.36 2.83
CA SER A 549 21.06 0.17 1.81
C SER A 549 21.61 1.54 2.22
N LEU A 550 22.93 1.72 2.11
CA LEU A 550 23.63 2.98 2.40
C LEU A 550 23.88 3.84 1.15
N ALA A 551 23.43 3.39 -0.03
CA ALA A 551 23.63 4.06 -1.31
C ALA A 551 22.48 3.72 -2.28
N TYR A 552 22.44 4.41 -3.42
CA TYR A 552 21.47 4.21 -4.49
C TYR A 552 20.02 4.39 -4.03
N HIS A 553 19.76 5.41 -3.21
CA HIS A 553 18.41 5.75 -2.75
C HIS A 553 17.49 6.27 -3.86
N ASP A 554 18.05 6.58 -5.03
CA ASP A 554 17.30 6.85 -6.27
C ASP A 554 16.33 5.72 -6.63
N LEU A 555 16.61 4.46 -6.24
CA LEU A 555 15.68 3.34 -6.45
C LEU A 555 14.32 3.52 -5.76
N ILE A 556 14.26 4.28 -4.67
CA ILE A 556 12.99 4.55 -3.97
C ILE A 556 12.10 5.44 -4.85
N ASP A 557 12.72 6.37 -5.57
CA ASP A 557 12.07 7.30 -6.48
C ASP A 557 11.69 6.63 -7.80
N SER A 558 12.65 5.99 -8.45
CA SER A 558 12.54 5.52 -9.83
C SER A 558 11.82 4.18 -9.98
N MET A 559 11.53 3.46 -8.89
CA MET A 559 10.73 2.24 -8.96
C MET A 559 9.23 2.56 -8.91
N ILE A 560 8.58 2.38 -10.06
CA ILE A 560 7.18 2.71 -10.32
C ILE A 560 6.30 1.48 -10.12
N PHE A 561 5.20 1.65 -9.39
CA PHE A 561 4.18 0.62 -9.23
C PHE A 561 3.00 0.91 -10.16
N PHE A 562 2.81 0.06 -11.17
CA PHE A 562 1.66 0.08 -12.06
C PHE A 562 0.58 -0.87 -11.55
N GLY A 563 -0.63 -0.36 -11.33
CA GLY A 563 -1.77 -1.10 -10.80
C GLY A 563 -2.45 -0.38 -9.65
N ASP A 564 -3.44 -1.04 -9.06
CA ASP A 564 -4.15 -0.55 -7.89
C ASP A 564 -3.30 -0.75 -6.61
N PRO A 565 -2.95 0.31 -5.85
CA PRO A 565 -2.22 0.17 -4.59
C PRO A 565 -2.98 -0.63 -3.53
N ALA A 566 -4.32 -0.72 -3.61
CA ALA A 566 -5.13 -1.51 -2.70
C ALA A 566 -5.40 -2.94 -3.17
N LEU A 567 -4.81 -3.39 -4.29
CA LEU A 567 -4.94 -4.77 -4.80
C LEU A 567 -4.63 -5.79 -3.70
N GLU A 568 -5.59 -6.66 -3.39
CA GLU A 568 -5.43 -7.78 -2.49
C GLU A 568 -4.74 -8.95 -3.21
N LEU A 569 -3.57 -9.33 -2.71
CA LEU A 569 -2.78 -10.44 -3.23
C LEU A 569 -3.44 -11.76 -2.84
N ARG A 570 -3.56 -12.67 -3.81
CA ARG A 570 -4.13 -14.01 -3.61
C ARG A 570 -3.12 -14.98 -3.02
N LEU A 571 -2.57 -14.62 -1.86
CA LEU A 571 -1.65 -15.47 -1.09
C LEU A 571 -2.44 -16.68 -0.51
N PRO A 572 -1.88 -17.90 -0.53
CA PRO A 572 -2.53 -19.10 0.01
C PRO A 572 -2.92 -18.95 1.47
N THR A 573 -4.18 -19.18 1.83
CA THR A 573 -4.69 -19.13 3.21
C THR A 573 -5.32 -20.46 3.63
N ALA A 574 -5.16 -20.84 4.89
CA ALA A 574 -5.86 -21.98 5.48
C ALA A 574 -7.02 -21.50 6.36
N ASP A 575 -8.07 -22.31 6.44
CA ASP A 575 -9.28 -22.01 7.19
C ASP A 575 -9.61 -23.18 8.12
N PHE A 576 -9.54 -22.92 9.43
CA PHE A 576 -9.82 -23.88 10.50
C PHE A 576 -11.14 -23.62 11.22
N SER A 577 -11.99 -22.73 10.70
CA SER A 577 -13.23 -22.31 11.37
C SER A 577 -14.23 -23.46 11.62
N ASP A 578 -14.17 -24.52 10.82
CA ASP A 578 -14.98 -25.74 10.96
C ASP A 578 -14.35 -26.81 11.89
N SER A 579 -13.25 -26.48 12.58
CA SER A 579 -12.66 -27.37 13.58
C SER A 579 -13.53 -27.44 14.83
N THR A 580 -13.49 -28.58 15.54
CA THR A 580 -14.34 -28.80 16.73
C THR A 580 -13.55 -29.31 17.92
N MET A 581 -14.06 -29.03 19.12
CA MET A 581 -13.61 -29.61 20.37
C MET A 581 -14.81 -30.18 21.12
N GLU A 582 -14.75 -31.46 21.44
CA GLU A 582 -15.81 -32.20 22.14
C GLU A 582 -15.25 -32.81 23.42
N VAL A 583 -16.11 -33.00 24.41
CA VAL A 583 -15.80 -33.67 25.68
C VAL A 583 -16.74 -34.87 25.84
N SER A 584 -16.24 -35.96 26.43
CA SER A 584 -17.00 -37.20 26.60
C SER A 584 -18.30 -37.00 27.37
N GLU A 585 -18.31 -36.09 28.34
CA GLU A 585 -19.46 -35.77 29.17
C GLU A 585 -19.51 -34.27 29.47
N THR A 586 -20.69 -33.65 29.32
CA THR A 586 -20.92 -32.23 29.61
C THR A 586 -21.27 -31.97 31.07
N THR A 587 -21.47 -33.03 31.86
CA THR A 587 -21.65 -33.01 33.30
C THR A 587 -20.76 -34.09 33.92
N ALA A 588 -20.08 -33.78 35.02
CA ALA A 588 -19.22 -34.75 35.70
C ALA A 588 -19.19 -34.53 37.22
N ASP A 589 -18.77 -35.57 37.94
CA ASP A 589 -18.56 -35.55 39.37
C ASP A 589 -17.05 -35.40 39.69
N PRO A 590 -16.69 -34.82 40.85
CA PRO A 590 -15.33 -34.89 41.39
C PRO A 590 -14.73 -36.31 41.33
N GLY A 591 -13.58 -36.46 40.67
CA GLY A 591 -12.90 -37.74 40.45
C GLY A 591 -13.13 -38.36 39.08
N ASP A 592 -14.10 -37.87 38.30
CA ASP A 592 -14.34 -38.36 36.93
C ASP A 592 -13.20 -37.96 35.99
N THR A 593 -13.01 -38.78 34.94
CA THR A 593 -12.06 -38.50 33.87
C THR A 593 -12.82 -38.07 32.62
N LEU A 594 -12.57 -36.83 32.20
CA LEU A 594 -13.12 -36.22 30.99
C LEU A 594 -12.17 -36.48 29.83
N ASN A 595 -12.68 -37.09 28.75
CA ASN A 595 -11.91 -37.31 27.52
C ASN A 595 -12.30 -36.26 26.49
N TYR A 596 -11.32 -35.53 25.98
CA TYR A 596 -11.50 -34.49 25.00
C TYR A 596 -11.07 -34.99 23.62
N THR A 597 -11.82 -34.62 22.59
CA THR A 597 -11.50 -34.89 21.19
C THR A 597 -11.52 -33.58 20.42
N VAL A 598 -10.39 -33.23 19.82
CA VAL A 598 -10.23 -32.07 18.94
C VAL A 598 -10.10 -32.58 17.51
N THR A 599 -11.01 -32.14 16.63
CA THR A 599 -10.97 -32.45 15.20
C THR A 599 -10.55 -31.20 14.45
N LEU A 600 -9.36 -31.22 13.86
CA LEU A 600 -8.90 -30.14 13.01
C LEU A 600 -9.44 -30.34 11.58
N THR A 601 -10.19 -29.36 11.08
CA THR A 601 -10.77 -29.34 9.74
C THR A 601 -10.23 -28.14 8.99
N ASN A 602 -9.41 -28.38 7.96
CA ASN A 602 -8.96 -27.32 7.05
C ASN A 602 -9.85 -27.30 5.80
N THR A 603 -10.74 -26.32 5.70
CA THR A 603 -11.72 -26.18 4.60
C THR A 603 -11.16 -25.49 3.37
N SER A 604 -9.93 -24.97 3.44
CA SER A 604 -9.26 -24.35 2.29
C SER A 604 -8.83 -25.39 1.25
N VAL A 605 -8.37 -24.90 0.10
CA VAL A 605 -7.76 -25.72 -0.96
C VAL A 605 -6.26 -25.97 -0.73
N PHE A 606 -5.67 -25.40 0.32
CA PHE A 606 -4.24 -25.46 0.58
C PHE A 606 -3.91 -26.32 1.79
N THR A 607 -2.82 -27.09 1.72
CA THR A 607 -2.26 -27.76 2.90
C THR A 607 -1.65 -26.71 3.84
N ALA A 608 -2.10 -26.67 5.09
CA ALA A 608 -1.62 -25.75 6.12
C ALA A 608 -0.33 -26.29 6.75
N PRO A 609 0.82 -25.61 6.65
CA PRO A 609 2.05 -26.03 7.31
C PRO A 609 2.11 -25.54 8.77
N ASN A 610 2.99 -26.16 9.58
CA ASN A 610 3.38 -25.71 10.92
C ASN A 610 2.18 -25.41 11.84
N VAL A 611 1.18 -26.28 11.82
CA VAL A 611 -0.05 -26.08 12.58
C VAL A 611 0.20 -26.31 14.07
N THR A 612 -0.18 -25.36 14.89
CA THR A 612 -0.14 -25.47 16.36
C THR A 612 -1.56 -25.53 16.90
N LEU A 613 -1.85 -26.56 17.69
CA LEU A 613 -3.08 -26.64 18.50
C LEU A 613 -2.68 -26.44 19.96
N THR A 614 -3.38 -25.55 20.65
CA THR A 614 -3.28 -25.39 22.11
C THR A 614 -4.62 -25.70 22.76
N ALA A 615 -4.57 -26.27 23.96
CA ALA A 615 -5.71 -26.42 24.85
C ALA A 615 -5.31 -25.96 26.26
N ASP A 616 -5.96 -24.92 26.76
CA ASP A 616 -5.80 -24.36 28.10
C ASP A 616 -6.80 -25.03 29.06
N TYR A 617 -6.36 -25.42 30.26
CA TYR A 617 -7.18 -26.16 31.21
C TYR A 617 -7.08 -25.60 32.63
N PRO A 618 -8.15 -25.54 33.43
CA PRO A 618 -8.14 -24.90 34.73
C PRO A 618 -7.44 -25.78 35.78
N GLN A 619 -6.16 -25.53 36.05
CA GLN A 619 -5.30 -26.43 36.85
C GLN A 619 -5.74 -26.55 38.32
N ASN A 620 -6.57 -25.62 38.81
CA ASN A 620 -7.20 -25.70 40.12
C ASN A 620 -8.38 -26.68 40.20
N LEU A 621 -9.00 -27.01 39.06
CA LEU A 621 -10.18 -27.88 38.97
C LEU A 621 -9.85 -29.27 38.42
N VAL A 622 -8.83 -29.38 37.57
CA VAL A 622 -8.49 -30.62 36.89
C VAL A 622 -6.98 -30.87 36.85
N THR A 623 -6.61 -32.13 36.65
CA THR A 623 -5.22 -32.56 36.39
C THR A 623 -5.14 -33.36 35.10
N VAL A 624 -4.07 -33.19 34.33
CA VAL A 624 -3.83 -33.96 33.11
C VAL A 624 -3.61 -35.43 33.46
N VAL A 625 -4.39 -36.31 32.83
CA VAL A 625 -4.26 -37.77 32.95
C VAL A 625 -3.45 -38.32 31.78
N ASP A 626 -3.80 -37.88 30.58
CA ASP A 626 -3.09 -38.21 29.34
C ASP A 626 -3.05 -36.97 28.45
N ALA A 627 -1.85 -36.51 28.10
CA ALA A 627 -1.66 -35.36 27.22
C ALA A 627 -1.82 -35.72 25.74
N GLY A 628 -1.95 -37.01 25.37
CA GLY A 628 -2.24 -37.40 23.99
C GLY A 628 -1.17 -36.98 22.99
N GLY A 629 0.09 -36.99 23.42
CA GLY A 629 1.24 -36.54 22.63
C GLY A 629 1.46 -35.02 22.61
N ALA A 630 0.67 -34.23 23.35
CA ALA A 630 0.96 -32.82 23.58
C ALA A 630 2.16 -32.64 24.50
N VAL A 631 2.81 -31.48 24.39
CA VAL A 631 3.71 -30.97 25.42
C VAL A 631 2.85 -30.24 26.46
N ASP A 632 2.91 -30.69 27.71
CA ASP A 632 2.31 -30.03 28.87
C ASP A 632 3.35 -29.18 29.59
N ASN A 633 3.08 -27.88 29.74
CA ASN A 633 3.93 -26.95 30.48
C ASN A 633 3.39 -26.62 31.89
N GLY A 634 2.33 -27.32 32.33
CA GLY A 634 1.61 -27.05 33.57
C GLY A 634 0.58 -25.92 33.47
N ASP A 635 0.31 -25.45 32.26
CA ASP A 635 -0.71 -24.43 31.95
C ASP A 635 -1.56 -24.86 30.75
N THR A 636 -0.88 -25.15 29.64
CA THR A 636 -1.47 -25.48 28.33
C THR A 636 -0.92 -26.79 27.78
N LEU A 637 -1.77 -27.56 27.11
CA LEU A 637 -1.37 -28.68 26.26
C LEU A 637 -1.12 -28.18 24.83
N THR A 638 0.07 -28.40 24.28
CA THR A 638 0.44 -27.94 22.92
C THR A 638 0.81 -29.09 22.00
N TRP A 639 0.17 -29.16 20.82
CA TRP A 639 0.57 -30.03 19.71
C TRP A 639 1.15 -29.21 18.58
N THR A 640 2.27 -29.65 18.02
CA THR A 640 2.84 -29.11 16.79
C THR A 640 2.77 -30.17 15.69
N LEU A 641 2.10 -29.82 14.60
CA LEU A 641 1.91 -30.64 13.42
C LEU A 641 2.71 -30.04 12.27
N SER A 642 3.43 -30.87 11.51
CA SER A 642 4.16 -30.37 10.33
C SER A 642 3.21 -29.85 9.26
N GLU A 643 2.06 -30.50 9.08
CA GLU A 643 1.02 -30.08 8.15
C GLU A 643 -0.38 -30.57 8.58
N VAL A 644 -1.43 -29.87 8.13
CA VAL A 644 -2.83 -30.35 8.09
C VAL A 644 -3.36 -30.17 6.67
N ARG A 645 -3.75 -31.29 6.04
CA ARG A 645 -4.27 -31.33 4.67
C ARG A 645 -5.72 -30.85 4.62
N THR A 646 -6.21 -30.64 3.40
CA THR A 646 -7.59 -30.22 3.14
C THR A 646 -8.59 -31.26 3.67
N ALA A 647 -9.81 -30.82 3.98
CA ALA A 647 -10.85 -31.58 4.70
C ALA A 647 -11.18 -32.96 4.07
N ASP A 648 -10.95 -33.14 2.77
CA ASP A 648 -11.19 -34.39 2.05
C ASP A 648 -10.09 -35.45 2.23
N ALA A 649 -8.98 -35.13 2.89
CA ALA A 649 -7.75 -35.92 2.81
C ALA A 649 -7.19 -36.47 4.14
N ASP A 650 -7.76 -36.13 5.31
CA ASP A 650 -7.55 -36.74 6.65
C ASP A 650 -7.72 -35.64 7.71
N SER A 651 -8.85 -35.60 8.44
CA SER A 651 -8.95 -34.73 9.61
C SER A 651 -7.96 -35.17 10.68
N ALA A 652 -7.11 -34.24 11.14
CA ALA A 652 -6.19 -34.54 12.22
C ALA A 652 -6.97 -34.55 13.54
N VAL A 653 -7.10 -35.72 14.16
CA VAL A 653 -7.78 -35.86 15.46
C VAL A 653 -6.74 -35.92 16.56
N LYS A 654 -6.92 -35.08 17.59
CA LYS A 654 -6.15 -35.12 18.84
C LYS A 654 -7.08 -35.41 20.00
N THR A 655 -6.62 -36.25 20.92
CA THR A 655 -7.38 -36.62 22.11
C THR A 655 -6.51 -36.43 23.33
N PHE A 656 -7.09 -35.95 24.42
CA PHE A 656 -6.42 -35.86 25.73
C PHE A 656 -7.44 -36.06 26.84
N SER A 657 -6.98 -36.33 28.06
CA SER A 657 -7.86 -36.62 29.18
C SER A 657 -7.48 -35.81 30.41
N LEU A 658 -8.48 -35.23 31.07
CA LEU A 658 -8.34 -34.48 32.31
C LEU A 658 -9.17 -35.15 33.40
N ALA A 659 -8.61 -35.33 34.59
CA ALA A 659 -9.34 -35.80 35.76
C ALA A 659 -9.83 -34.60 36.57
N VAL A 660 -11.12 -34.60 36.93
CA VAL A 660 -11.69 -33.63 37.87
C VAL A 660 -11.13 -33.91 39.26
N ASN A 661 -10.63 -32.88 39.93
CA ASN A 661 -10.06 -33.01 41.27
C ASN A 661 -11.09 -33.61 42.24
N SER A 662 -10.76 -34.73 42.89
CA SER A 662 -11.68 -35.42 43.82
C SER A 662 -11.90 -34.71 45.16
N GLY A 663 -11.09 -33.69 45.47
CA GLY A 663 -11.13 -32.92 46.71
C GLY A 663 -11.82 -31.56 46.59
N LEU A 664 -12.67 -31.34 45.58
CA LEU A 664 -13.36 -30.07 45.41
C LEU A 664 -14.29 -29.76 46.59
N ALA A 665 -14.32 -28.50 47.01
CA ALA A 665 -15.28 -28.03 48.01
C ALA A 665 -16.71 -28.11 47.46
N PRO A 666 -17.75 -28.26 48.30
CA PRO A 666 -19.13 -28.28 47.82
C PRO A 666 -19.49 -27.05 46.98
N GLY A 667 -20.04 -27.27 45.79
CA GLY A 667 -20.38 -26.20 44.85
C GLY A 667 -20.58 -26.71 43.42
N LEU A 668 -21.01 -25.78 42.57
CA LEU A 668 -21.12 -25.98 41.13
C LEU A 668 -19.92 -25.30 40.46
N TYR A 669 -19.17 -26.04 39.67
CA TYR A 669 -18.00 -25.55 38.94
C TYR A 669 -18.21 -25.71 37.44
N ASN A 670 -17.52 -24.90 36.65
CA ASN A 670 -17.48 -25.05 35.20
C ASN A 670 -16.03 -25.27 34.78
N VAL A 671 -15.73 -26.46 34.28
CA VAL A 671 -14.45 -26.76 33.64
C VAL A 671 -14.54 -26.25 32.21
N THR A 672 -13.98 -25.07 31.97
CA THR A 672 -13.86 -24.48 30.63
C THR A 672 -12.49 -24.81 30.07
N VAL A 673 -12.46 -25.38 28.87
CA VAL A 673 -11.21 -25.66 28.14
C VAL A 673 -11.23 -24.84 26.86
N PRO A 674 -10.58 -23.66 26.83
CA PRO A 674 -10.30 -22.93 25.60
C PRO A 674 -9.25 -23.69 24.78
N GLY A 675 -9.35 -23.62 23.46
CA GLY A 675 -8.29 -24.04 22.57
C GLY A 675 -8.10 -23.05 21.43
N GLN A 676 -6.93 -23.09 20.81
CA GLN A 676 -6.63 -22.26 19.65
C GLN A 676 -5.80 -23.02 18.64
N ILE A 677 -6.17 -22.89 17.37
CA ILE A 677 -5.45 -23.43 16.21
C ILE A 677 -4.78 -22.26 15.47
N THR A 678 -3.49 -22.39 15.19
CA THR A 678 -2.73 -21.41 14.38
C THR A 678 -1.87 -22.13 13.34
N SER A 679 -1.54 -21.43 12.25
CA SER A 679 -0.64 -21.86 11.18
C SER A 679 0.04 -20.64 10.56
N ASP A 680 1.15 -20.85 9.84
CA ASP A 680 1.83 -19.79 9.08
C ASP A 680 0.93 -19.11 8.04
N ILE A 681 -0.19 -19.74 7.67
CA ILE A 681 -1.10 -19.26 6.62
C ILE A 681 -2.57 -19.14 7.07
N SER A 682 -2.88 -19.24 8.36
CA SER A 682 -4.25 -19.09 8.85
C SER A 682 -4.35 -17.96 9.86
N SER A 683 -5.52 -17.33 9.92
CA SER A 683 -5.93 -16.61 11.12
C SER A 683 -6.10 -17.60 12.29
N PRO A 684 -5.92 -17.19 13.55
CA PRO A 684 -6.22 -18.04 14.70
C PRO A 684 -7.68 -18.48 14.70
N ALA A 685 -7.93 -19.76 14.93
CA ALA A 685 -9.28 -20.32 15.11
C ALA A 685 -9.44 -20.79 16.56
N ASP A 686 -10.38 -20.17 17.28
CA ASP A 686 -10.64 -20.47 18.68
C ASP A 686 -11.68 -21.60 18.83
N LEU A 687 -11.46 -22.44 19.84
CA LEU A 687 -12.32 -23.54 20.23
C LEU A 687 -12.65 -23.39 21.72
N GLN A 688 -13.80 -23.90 22.14
CA GLN A 688 -14.11 -23.98 23.57
C GLN A 688 -15.11 -25.09 23.83
N VAL A 689 -14.88 -25.81 24.92
CA VAL A 689 -15.87 -26.73 25.49
C VAL A 689 -15.99 -26.50 27.00
N ASN A 690 -17.20 -26.74 27.53
CA ASN A 690 -17.52 -26.55 28.94
C ASN A 690 -18.12 -27.83 29.51
N THR A 691 -17.68 -28.20 30.71
CA THR A 691 -18.26 -29.29 31.51
C THR A 691 -18.68 -28.75 32.87
N GLU A 692 -19.95 -28.96 33.23
CA GLU A 692 -20.46 -28.63 34.55
C GLU A 692 -20.05 -29.72 35.55
N VAL A 693 -19.47 -29.31 36.68
CA VAL A 693 -19.08 -30.22 37.76
C VAL A 693 -19.90 -29.93 39.00
N ASN A 694 -20.66 -30.92 39.46
CA ASN A 694 -21.48 -30.80 40.65
C ASN A 694 -20.84 -31.52 41.84
N ALA A 695 -20.15 -30.76 42.68
CA ALA A 695 -19.57 -31.27 43.92
C ALA A 695 -20.61 -31.10 45.05
N ALA A 696 -21.37 -32.16 45.40
CA ALA A 696 -22.41 -32.06 46.42
C ALA A 696 -22.40 -33.25 47.40
N PRO A 697 -22.55 -33.03 48.71
CA PRO A 697 -22.76 -34.12 49.67
C PRO A 697 -24.17 -34.72 49.51
N LEU A 698 -24.30 -36.04 49.69
CA LEU A 698 -25.55 -36.77 49.56
C LEU A 698 -25.80 -37.64 50.79
N MET A 699 -26.71 -37.20 51.67
CA MET A 699 -26.95 -37.79 52.99
C MET A 699 -28.14 -38.77 53.05
N VAL A 700 -28.72 -39.14 51.91
CA VAL A 700 -30.04 -39.78 51.79
C VAL A 700 -30.17 -41.17 52.44
N ASN A 701 -29.05 -41.85 52.67
CA ASN A 701 -29.02 -43.18 53.29
C ASN A 701 -28.69 -43.15 54.79
N SER A 702 -28.63 -41.96 55.40
CA SER A 702 -28.45 -41.84 56.83
C SER A 702 -29.63 -42.49 57.57
N THR A 703 -29.36 -43.27 58.62
CA THR A 703 -30.38 -44.03 59.37
C THR A 703 -30.40 -43.65 60.85
N LEU A 704 -31.55 -43.86 61.50
CA LEU A 704 -31.69 -43.74 62.94
C LEU A 704 -32.17 -45.08 63.49
N LEU A 705 -31.36 -45.71 64.35
CA LEU A 705 -31.60 -47.04 64.87
C LEU A 705 -31.65 -47.01 66.40
N ALA A 706 -32.69 -47.58 66.97
CA ALA A 706 -32.73 -47.90 68.39
C ALA A 706 -32.16 -49.30 68.62
N GLN A 707 -31.47 -49.52 69.74
CA GLN A 707 -30.86 -50.80 70.10
C GLN A 707 -31.88 -51.96 70.13
N ARG A 708 -33.17 -51.67 70.37
CA ARG A 708 -34.25 -52.66 70.46
C ARG A 708 -35.57 -52.08 69.95
N ALA A 709 -36.43 -52.94 69.42
CA ALA A 709 -37.76 -52.57 68.92
C ALA A 709 -38.81 -52.30 70.03
N TRP A 710 -38.57 -52.78 71.26
CA TRP A 710 -39.42 -52.54 72.43
C TRP A 710 -38.56 -52.52 73.70
N ILE A 711 -38.88 -51.65 74.67
CA ILE A 711 -38.15 -51.48 75.94
C ILE A 711 -39.14 -51.19 77.08
N PRO A 712 -39.04 -51.86 78.25
CA PRO A 712 -39.85 -51.56 79.43
C PRO A 712 -39.57 -50.18 80.04
N PRO A 713 -40.57 -49.56 80.73
CA PRO A 713 -40.34 -48.41 81.61
C PRO A 713 -39.18 -48.63 82.59
N GLY A 714 -38.34 -47.61 82.79
CA GLY A 714 -37.19 -47.63 83.70
C GLY A 714 -35.91 -48.28 83.14
N MET A 715 -35.94 -48.84 81.93
CA MET A 715 -34.77 -49.44 81.29
C MET A 715 -34.08 -48.45 80.32
N PRO A 716 -32.75 -48.53 80.15
CA PRO A 716 -32.03 -47.71 79.18
C PRO A 716 -32.33 -48.12 77.74
N VAL A 717 -32.41 -47.14 76.84
CA VAL A 717 -32.39 -47.29 75.39
C VAL A 717 -31.21 -46.51 74.82
N THR A 718 -30.42 -47.17 73.97
CA THR A 718 -29.43 -46.49 73.14
C THR A 718 -29.98 -46.29 71.74
N VAL A 719 -29.87 -45.07 71.24
CA VAL A 719 -30.24 -44.66 69.89
C VAL A 719 -28.97 -44.21 69.17
N THR A 720 -28.77 -44.68 67.94
CA THR A 720 -27.64 -44.32 67.09
C THR A 720 -28.15 -43.77 65.77
N ALA A 721 -27.77 -42.55 65.44
CA ALA A 721 -27.83 -42.02 64.09
C ALA A 721 -26.56 -42.43 63.34
N MET A 722 -26.70 -43.08 62.19
CA MET A 722 -25.60 -43.36 61.28
C MET A 722 -25.77 -42.45 60.08
N LEU A 723 -24.83 -41.54 59.91
CA LEU A 723 -24.79 -40.52 58.87
C LEU A 723 -23.86 -40.99 57.77
N LEU A 724 -24.35 -41.01 56.54
CA LEU A 724 -23.59 -41.51 55.40
C LEU A 724 -23.56 -40.45 54.32
N ASN A 725 -22.36 -40.06 53.87
CA ASN A 725 -22.20 -39.18 52.72
C ASN A 725 -21.83 -39.99 51.48
N TYR A 726 -22.83 -40.32 50.67
CA TYR A 726 -22.65 -40.94 49.35
C TYR A 726 -22.52 -39.91 48.22
N GLY A 727 -22.32 -38.64 48.57
CA GLY A 727 -22.17 -37.57 47.60
C GLY A 727 -20.76 -37.50 47.05
N THR A 728 -20.53 -36.48 46.24
CA THR A 728 -19.29 -36.26 45.48
C THR A 728 -18.44 -35.15 46.09
N ALA A 729 -18.91 -34.54 47.18
CA ALA A 729 -18.18 -33.56 47.98
C ALA A 729 -18.31 -33.86 49.49
N PRO A 730 -17.33 -33.46 50.32
CA PRO A 730 -17.45 -33.58 51.77
C PRO A 730 -18.61 -32.71 52.29
N SER A 731 -19.36 -33.20 53.28
CA SER A 731 -20.33 -32.38 54.02
C SER A 731 -19.60 -31.70 55.18
N LEU A 732 -19.22 -30.44 55.01
CA LEU A 732 -18.48 -29.70 56.04
C LEU A 732 -19.45 -29.08 57.04
N GLY A 733 -19.18 -29.22 58.34
CA GLY A 733 -19.99 -28.67 59.42
C GLY A 733 -21.41 -29.22 59.47
N THR A 734 -21.63 -30.47 59.04
CA THR A 734 -22.93 -31.15 59.11
C THR A 734 -23.49 -31.05 60.51
N GLN A 735 -24.72 -30.57 60.65
CA GLN A 735 -25.42 -30.51 61.93
C GLN A 735 -26.49 -31.59 62.01
N VAL A 736 -26.51 -32.30 63.12
CA VAL A 736 -27.51 -33.32 63.42
C VAL A 736 -28.25 -32.96 64.69
N THR A 737 -29.58 -32.99 64.58
CA THR A 737 -30.51 -32.76 65.69
C THR A 737 -31.35 -34.00 65.90
N LEU A 738 -31.21 -34.64 67.06
CA LEU A 738 -32.03 -35.78 67.47
C LEU A 738 -32.98 -35.32 68.58
N THR A 739 -34.27 -35.21 68.27
CA THR A 739 -35.29 -34.80 69.26
C THR A 739 -35.75 -36.00 70.09
N LEU A 740 -35.64 -35.89 71.41
CA LEU A 740 -36.06 -36.94 72.33
C LEU A 740 -37.57 -36.84 72.60
N PRO A 741 -38.33 -37.95 72.43
CA PRO A 741 -39.73 -37.98 72.78
C PRO A 741 -39.92 -37.78 74.30
N SER A 742 -41.11 -37.37 74.72
CA SER A 742 -41.43 -37.06 76.13
C SER A 742 -41.22 -38.24 77.09
N GLU A 743 -41.23 -39.45 76.52
CA GLU A 743 -41.14 -40.74 77.15
C GLU A 743 -39.71 -41.11 77.56
N LEU A 744 -38.69 -40.38 77.08
CA LEU A 744 -37.29 -40.56 77.48
C LEU A 744 -36.87 -39.50 78.51
N GLY A 745 -36.02 -39.89 79.47
CA GLY A 745 -35.34 -38.95 80.36
C GLY A 745 -34.23 -38.15 79.67
N GLU A 746 -33.49 -37.35 80.43
CA GLU A 746 -32.27 -36.74 79.93
C GLU A 746 -31.24 -37.82 79.53
N PRO A 747 -30.45 -37.62 78.46
CA PRO A 747 -29.41 -38.57 78.08
C PRO A 747 -28.42 -38.79 79.22
N THR A 748 -28.14 -40.04 79.56
CA THR A 748 -27.14 -40.43 80.57
C THR A 748 -25.76 -40.67 79.96
N TRP A 749 -25.68 -40.83 78.64
CA TRP A 749 -24.46 -41.02 77.88
C TRP A 749 -24.65 -40.55 76.44
N MET A 750 -23.61 -39.93 75.86
CA MET A 750 -23.56 -39.49 74.47
C MET A 750 -22.15 -39.68 73.90
N THR A 751 -22.05 -40.06 72.64
CA THR A 751 -20.77 -40.11 71.91
C THR A 751 -20.98 -39.86 70.43
N ALA A 752 -19.94 -39.40 69.76
CA ALA A 752 -19.82 -39.47 68.30
C ALA A 752 -18.52 -40.19 67.92
N SER A 753 -18.45 -40.76 66.72
CA SER A 753 -17.21 -41.35 66.18
C SER A 753 -16.15 -40.29 65.92
N THR A 754 -16.52 -39.14 65.34
CA THR A 754 -15.65 -37.96 65.18
C THR A 754 -16.40 -36.64 65.42
N GLY A 755 -15.75 -35.50 65.18
CA GLY A 755 -16.35 -34.17 65.29
C GLY A 755 -16.49 -33.64 66.73
N SER A 756 -17.48 -32.78 66.94
CA SER A 756 -17.77 -32.24 68.28
C SER A 756 -18.34 -33.31 69.21
N THR A 757 -18.08 -33.18 70.51
CA THR A 757 -18.79 -34.00 71.50
C THR A 757 -20.28 -33.63 71.48
N PRO A 758 -21.23 -34.58 71.34
CA PRO A 758 -22.64 -34.25 71.31
C PRO A 758 -23.11 -33.55 72.59
N VAL A 759 -24.00 -32.58 72.44
CA VAL A 759 -24.51 -31.75 73.55
C VAL A 759 -26.02 -31.92 73.67
N TYR A 760 -26.54 -31.98 74.90
CA TYR A 760 -27.98 -32.04 75.16
C TYR A 760 -28.54 -30.65 75.49
N ASP A 761 -29.53 -30.21 74.72
CA ASP A 761 -30.36 -29.04 75.03
C ASP A 761 -31.60 -29.51 75.81
N ALA A 762 -31.61 -29.24 77.11
CA ALA A 762 -32.72 -29.60 78.01
C ALA A 762 -33.99 -28.79 77.74
N GLY A 763 -33.88 -27.57 77.22
CA GLY A 763 -35.03 -26.71 76.91
C GLY A 763 -35.80 -27.18 75.67
N ALA A 764 -35.08 -27.66 74.64
CA ALA A 764 -35.66 -28.21 73.42
C ALA A 764 -35.80 -29.74 73.42
N ARG A 765 -35.21 -30.44 74.41
CA ARG A 765 -35.10 -31.90 74.51
C ARG A 765 -34.40 -32.51 73.29
N GLN A 766 -33.28 -31.93 72.87
CA GLN A 766 -32.55 -32.33 71.67
C GLN A 766 -31.10 -32.72 71.98
N VAL A 767 -30.61 -33.76 71.30
CA VAL A 767 -29.17 -34.03 71.19
C VAL A 767 -28.68 -33.39 69.90
N LEU A 768 -27.67 -32.52 70.04
CA LEU A 768 -27.09 -31.74 68.96
C LEU A 768 -25.66 -32.21 68.72
N TRP A 769 -25.29 -32.38 67.45
CA TRP A 769 -23.93 -32.68 67.03
C TRP A 769 -23.57 -31.89 65.78
N SER A 770 -22.31 -31.47 65.69
CA SER A 770 -21.73 -30.89 64.47
C SER A 770 -20.37 -31.52 64.14
N GLY A 771 -20.13 -31.81 62.86
CA GLY A 771 -18.85 -32.33 62.38
C GLY A 771 -18.81 -32.46 60.87
N ASP A 772 -17.64 -32.78 60.32
CA ASP A 772 -17.45 -32.98 58.89
C ASP A 772 -17.69 -34.46 58.54
N ILE A 773 -18.34 -34.72 57.41
CA ILE A 773 -18.56 -36.07 56.88
C ILE A 773 -17.92 -36.14 55.49
N LEU A 774 -16.75 -36.76 55.41
CA LEU A 774 -15.99 -36.91 54.17
C LEU A 774 -16.73 -37.80 53.16
N ILE A 775 -16.35 -37.70 51.89
CA ILE A 775 -16.90 -38.52 50.80
C ILE A 775 -16.71 -40.00 51.12
N GLY A 776 -17.79 -40.80 51.04
CA GLY A 776 -17.79 -42.22 51.36
C GLY A 776 -17.58 -42.54 52.84
N GLY A 777 -17.47 -41.53 53.70
CA GLY A 777 -17.34 -41.68 55.14
C GLY A 777 -18.68 -41.93 55.83
N ASP A 778 -18.61 -42.59 56.98
CA ASP A 778 -19.72 -42.78 57.90
C ASP A 778 -19.43 -42.14 59.26
N GLU A 779 -20.44 -41.47 59.82
CA GLU A 779 -20.36 -40.92 61.17
C GLU A 779 -21.52 -41.42 62.02
N THR A 780 -21.22 -41.81 63.25
CA THR A 780 -22.20 -42.29 64.21
C THR A 780 -22.36 -41.28 65.33
N VAL A 781 -23.60 -40.89 65.61
CA VAL A 781 -23.98 -40.09 66.78
C VAL A 781 -24.92 -40.92 67.63
N SER A 782 -24.47 -41.30 68.83
CA SER A 782 -25.22 -42.16 69.73
C SER A 782 -25.53 -41.48 71.05
N PHE A 783 -26.71 -41.72 71.60
CA PHE A 783 -27.05 -41.39 72.97
C PHE A 783 -27.79 -42.53 73.66
N SER A 784 -27.66 -42.60 74.98
CA SER A 784 -28.44 -43.49 75.83
C SER A 784 -29.30 -42.68 76.79
N SER A 785 -30.57 -43.04 76.93
CA SER A 785 -31.51 -42.41 77.87
C SER A 785 -32.38 -43.48 78.55
N ILE A 786 -32.95 -43.15 79.70
CA ILE A 786 -33.84 -44.03 80.45
C ILE A 786 -35.29 -43.78 80.00
N VAL A 787 -36.01 -44.84 79.61
CA VAL A 787 -37.46 -44.75 79.38
C VAL A 787 -38.14 -44.41 80.70
N SER A 788 -39.01 -43.41 80.71
CA SER A 788 -39.65 -42.91 81.93
C SER A 788 -40.29 -44.07 82.72
N PRO A 789 -39.92 -44.26 84.01
CA PRO A 789 -40.46 -45.34 84.84
C PRO A 789 -41.97 -45.28 85.07
N THR A 790 -42.58 -44.13 84.75
CA THR A 790 -44.02 -43.87 84.94
C THR A 790 -44.81 -43.97 83.63
N LEU A 791 -44.23 -44.49 82.54
CA LEU A 791 -44.98 -44.83 81.32
C LEU A 791 -46.01 -45.93 81.66
N THR A 792 -47.29 -45.64 81.45
CA THR A 792 -48.41 -46.56 81.69
C THR A 792 -48.95 -47.16 80.41
#